data_AF-A0A5M9MA78-F1
#
_entry.id   AF-A0A5M9MA78-F1
#
_cell.length_a   1.000
_cell.length_b   1.000
_cell.length_c   1.000
_cell.angle_alpha   90.00
_cell.angle_beta   90.00
_cell.angle_gamma   90.00
#
_symmetry.space_group_name_H-M   'P 1'
#
loop_
_entity.id
_entity.type
_entity.pdbx_description
1 polymer ?
#
loop_
_entity_poly.entity_id
_entity_poly.type
_entity_poly.pdbx_seq_one_letter_code
_entity_poly.pdbx_strand_id
1 'polypeptide(L)'
;MWSDKTQSVAYTSPDDAVSARGGTSQDKRDMWRVGRDQELNRNFRFLSVLGFSAVLMCTWEAVLFGSSYGLTNGGKGGMIYTYLGGLAGFSFVILSMAEMASMAPTSGGQYHWVSEFAPPSCQCILSYLTGWVCVLGWHTGIAGCSYTVANMMVGVIAINYPDSYVYQPWHVTLLVIVVALVALLFNTLLAQKLPLIEGIILIVHCFGFFGILIPLWVLSPTTPASDVFGSIEDRGGWDNNGLSCLVGLVGPIYALIGPDSAVHMSEEIRDASRVLPLGMIWTLILNGSTGFIMIVTFAFCIGDIDKVMESQTGFAFIQVFLDSTGSVRAATGMTAVIMIMQFCAAISNVATTSRQVYAFARDKGLPFSSFFATINPTFTVPFNALCVSLLIVSLLALINIGSSVAFNAIMSLGTAALLSSYIISISCVRIRRWRGQPLPPTRWSMGKFSPFVDTVSILVLAVVWTFSFFPLTREVDVQSMNWSIAIYGGVTIVSLGYYFTYARKVYKGPVTRLCVAFGSETVAFPRFKIKYDDSTEKSLQRIKQNFIQFTSQLQPPDYEHWLKNVTLRLIEGFLRWYLENHKVEAQSGFLVFARYWRMVWCRDTDSLFPYQLRRQMTYLVCTTLTDEYELDLEGRTQPPVNIDDLLYSTYHLMAVSKVYFPTVRCRHQHSTLRKMMTSTSARPGTLVESAGYMRSNDALKWKDIELYMVKHPEDPTCRTLLMRATHRLNKGKRNKGVPPVYTYTERNDNLGLCVIQDILEYAFLDNAFASERIKEPRDIWLYTDVPAHRLSTPIHFKKSVQDIPIFRRAVRDSEGKWTTHPTLPYQYDRAREYEVSTSRSAGFKTLGSLYKYRKGAASNLRHLDEHSRNIIMGHKRSATFAYYVQVQDDTQSAFMETPARESLLKLATNAGLTRDASVPQELSDQRKQELEKDLDLIKLKRKRDMIRAEVIALYHQLHKGRGTELHTEFKKAQNKVISARKKLHKAAKEEQHQDFFENVGNHIIEGNYQAKPVTFEPDTSQVVPERKALADLEFKNRDVDKVNDAELVEDRIRSLEMRLALHRLEVPRALQKRIRFDEPLSKSSQDTIPLKSESGLECPVCLGRSDIHPKAKKYTYARKDTLQRHFKTHQLRQKFPNGRICDYPGCEVVLYSLPTYKFHQNKVHNIWL
;
A
#
# COMPACT_ATOMS: atom_id res chain seq x y z
N MET A 1 40.37 -11.76 14.28
CA MET A 1 39.18 -11.92 15.15
C MET A 1 38.13 -10.88 14.78
N TRP A 2 37.41 -11.10 13.68
CA TRP A 2 36.29 -10.26 13.23
C TRP A 2 35.17 -11.22 12.80
N SER A 3 34.02 -11.14 13.47
CA SER A 3 32.93 -12.10 13.37
C SER A 3 32.19 -12.00 12.04
N ASP A 4 32.11 -13.11 11.32
CA ASP A 4 31.17 -13.31 10.20
C ASP A 4 29.72 -13.10 10.66
N LYS A 5 29.17 -11.91 10.38
CA LYS A 5 27.73 -11.69 10.39
C LYS A 5 27.15 -12.13 9.06
N THR A 6 26.97 -13.43 8.87
CA THR A 6 26.10 -13.96 7.82
C THR A 6 24.64 -13.67 8.20
N GLN A 7 24.12 -12.53 7.74
CA GLN A 7 22.69 -12.23 7.78
C GLN A 7 21.94 -13.27 6.91
N SER A 8 21.25 -14.21 7.55
CA SER A 8 20.23 -15.02 6.89
C SER A 8 19.00 -14.16 6.63
N VAL A 9 18.89 -13.66 5.40
CA VAL A 9 17.70 -12.93 4.93
C VAL A 9 16.55 -13.92 4.80
N ALA A 10 15.56 -13.82 5.70
CA ALA A 10 14.33 -14.59 5.62
C ALA A 10 13.46 -14.08 4.46
N TYR A 11 13.41 -14.82 3.36
CA TYR A 11 12.57 -14.49 2.20
C TYR A 11 11.08 -14.60 2.56
N THR A 12 10.45 -13.47 2.84
CA THR A 12 9.00 -13.38 3.06
C THR A 12 8.23 -13.66 1.76
N SER A 13 7.21 -14.52 1.84
CA SER A 13 6.24 -14.75 0.75
C SER A 13 5.65 -13.42 0.24
N PRO A 14 5.36 -13.27 -1.06
CA PRO A 14 4.74 -12.06 -1.58
C PRO A 14 3.31 -11.90 -1.01
N ASP A 15 3.15 -11.06 0.01
CA ASP A 15 1.88 -10.36 0.25
C ASP A 15 1.62 -9.45 -0.98
N ASP A 16 0.39 -9.37 -1.51
CA ASP A 16 -0.04 -8.54 -2.67
C ASP A 16 0.09 -7.01 -2.46
N ALA A 17 0.93 -6.57 -1.52
CA ALA A 17 1.32 -5.20 -1.34
C ALA A 17 2.35 -4.77 -2.41
N VAL A 18 1.99 -3.71 -3.15
CA VAL A 18 2.85 -2.91 -4.05
C VAL A 18 4.16 -2.53 -3.34
N SER A 19 5.29 -2.64 -4.03
CA SER A 19 6.63 -2.40 -3.48
C SER A 19 6.79 -0.95 -3.01
N ALA A 20 7.42 -0.73 -1.85
CA ALA A 20 7.72 0.62 -1.31
C ALA A 20 8.59 1.48 -2.25
N ARG A 21 9.20 0.85 -3.26
CA ARG A 21 10.08 1.47 -4.25
C ARG A 21 9.41 1.59 -5.63
N GLY A 22 8.09 1.80 -5.69
CA GLY A 22 7.35 2.13 -6.93
C GLY A 22 6.93 0.96 -7.83
N GLY A 23 7.25 -0.29 -7.47
CA GLY A 23 6.94 -1.49 -8.27
C GLY A 23 5.56 -2.07 -8.09
N THR A 24 4.97 -2.62 -9.16
CA THR A 24 3.70 -3.34 -9.17
C THR A 24 3.76 -4.65 -8.37
N SER A 25 2.60 -5.25 -8.08
CA SER A 25 2.56 -6.60 -7.46
C SER A 25 3.19 -7.65 -8.37
N GLN A 26 3.12 -7.48 -9.69
CA GLN A 26 3.81 -8.35 -10.64
C GLN A 26 5.32 -8.20 -10.55
N ASP A 27 5.85 -6.97 -10.48
CA ASP A 27 7.29 -6.73 -10.32
C ASP A 27 7.85 -7.44 -9.07
N LYS A 28 7.07 -7.42 -7.98
CA LYS A 28 7.43 -8.11 -6.75
C LYS A 28 7.38 -9.63 -6.89
N ARG A 29 6.41 -10.17 -7.63
CA ARG A 29 6.34 -11.61 -7.96
C ARG A 29 7.54 -12.02 -8.82
N ASP A 30 7.89 -11.21 -9.81
CA ASP A 30 9.01 -11.47 -10.71
C ASP A 30 10.35 -11.44 -9.95
N MET A 31 10.57 -10.45 -9.08
CA MET A 31 11.74 -10.38 -8.20
C MET A 31 11.80 -11.55 -7.20
N TRP A 32 10.66 -11.91 -6.60
CA TRP A 32 10.60 -13.05 -5.69
C TRP A 32 10.87 -14.37 -6.42
N ARG A 33 10.37 -14.54 -7.65
CA ARG A 33 10.58 -15.73 -8.49
C ARG A 33 12.05 -15.96 -8.75
N VAL A 34 12.85 -14.91 -8.90
CA VAL A 34 14.30 -14.99 -9.10
C VAL A 34 15.11 -14.95 -7.79
N GLY A 35 14.43 -15.01 -6.64
CA GLY A 35 15.05 -15.05 -5.31
C GLY A 35 15.68 -13.72 -4.89
N ARG A 36 15.11 -12.59 -5.29
CA ARG A 36 15.66 -11.25 -5.03
C ARG A 36 14.68 -10.33 -4.30
N ASP A 37 15.24 -9.51 -3.43
CA ASP A 37 14.54 -8.36 -2.85
C ASP A 37 14.72 -7.12 -3.73
N GLN A 38 13.75 -6.21 -3.68
CA GLN A 38 13.80 -4.96 -4.41
C GLN A 38 14.78 -3.97 -3.74
N GLU A 39 15.94 -3.72 -4.37
CA GLU A 39 17.00 -2.83 -3.88
C GLU A 39 17.10 -1.47 -4.61
N LEU A 40 16.47 -1.30 -5.78
CA LEU A 40 16.48 -0.05 -6.55
C LEU A 40 15.08 0.58 -6.64
N ASN A 41 14.99 1.86 -7.00
CA ASN A 41 13.72 2.58 -7.12
C ASN A 41 13.14 2.44 -8.53
N ARG A 42 11.90 1.96 -8.66
CA ARG A 42 11.21 1.81 -9.95
C ARG A 42 10.63 3.14 -10.43
N ASN A 43 11.47 3.89 -11.12
CA ASN A 43 11.18 5.23 -11.63
C ASN A 43 11.01 5.29 -13.16
N PHE A 44 11.48 4.28 -13.90
CA PHE A 44 11.31 4.20 -15.35
C PHE A 44 9.93 3.69 -15.74
N ARG A 45 9.36 4.32 -16.78
CA ARG A 45 8.11 3.93 -17.45
C ARG A 45 8.37 3.67 -18.93
N PHE A 46 7.35 3.21 -19.66
CA PHE A 46 7.46 2.86 -21.07
C PHE A 46 8.18 3.91 -21.92
N LEU A 47 7.77 5.18 -21.89
CA LEU A 47 8.40 6.22 -22.72
C LEU A 47 9.87 6.48 -22.35
N SER A 48 10.21 6.46 -21.05
CA SER A 48 11.61 6.58 -20.61
C SER A 48 12.45 5.38 -20.99
N VAL A 49 11.87 4.17 -21.03
CA VAL A 49 12.56 2.95 -21.48
C VAL A 49 12.78 2.98 -22.98
N LEU A 50 11.77 3.38 -23.76
CA LEU A 50 11.89 3.59 -25.20
C LEU A 50 12.95 4.64 -25.51
N GLY A 51 12.94 5.78 -24.79
CA GLY A 51 13.95 6.83 -24.93
C GLY A 51 15.35 6.33 -24.63
N PHE A 52 15.52 5.69 -23.47
CA PHE A 52 16.80 5.13 -23.05
C PHE A 52 17.39 4.15 -24.07
N SER A 53 16.60 3.19 -24.57
CA SER A 53 17.06 2.22 -25.56
C SER A 53 17.31 2.85 -26.93
N ALA A 54 16.44 3.75 -27.40
CA ALA A 54 16.59 4.42 -28.70
C ALA A 54 17.81 5.34 -28.75
N VAL A 55 18.03 6.13 -27.69
CA VAL A 55 19.16 7.05 -27.53
C VAL A 55 20.46 6.29 -27.33
N LEU A 56 20.48 5.19 -26.58
CA LEU A 56 21.71 4.39 -26.46
C LEU A 56 22.16 3.82 -27.80
N MET A 57 21.21 3.38 -28.63
CA MET A 57 21.51 2.86 -29.95
C MET A 57 21.93 3.95 -30.95
N CYS A 58 21.31 5.14 -30.88
CA CYS A 58 21.54 6.26 -31.80
C CYS A 58 21.67 5.78 -33.26
N THR A 59 20.73 4.95 -33.73
CA THR A 59 20.94 4.12 -34.92
C THR A 59 21.08 4.94 -36.20
N TRP A 60 20.30 6.01 -36.36
CA TRP A 60 20.39 6.83 -37.56
C TRP A 60 21.65 7.71 -37.56
N GLU A 61 22.16 8.07 -36.38
CA GLU A 61 23.47 8.69 -36.21
C GLU A 61 24.60 7.68 -36.48
N ALA A 62 24.44 6.45 -35.99
CA ALA A 62 25.43 5.39 -36.09
C ALA A 62 25.67 4.89 -37.51
N VAL A 63 24.65 4.89 -38.36
CA VAL A 63 24.86 4.60 -39.79
C VAL A 63 25.73 5.66 -40.48
N LEU A 64 25.76 6.90 -39.98
CA LEU A 64 26.60 7.97 -40.55
C LEU A 64 28.06 7.82 -40.12
N PHE A 65 28.35 7.68 -38.83
CA PHE A 65 29.74 7.53 -38.37
C PHE A 65 30.30 6.12 -38.57
N GLY A 66 29.44 5.11 -38.71
CA GLY A 66 29.80 3.73 -39.08
C GLY A 66 29.88 3.49 -40.59
N SER A 67 29.59 4.49 -41.42
CA SER A 67 29.49 4.34 -42.88
C SER A 67 30.78 3.82 -43.52
N SER A 68 31.95 4.14 -42.95
CA SER A 68 33.25 3.71 -43.43
C SER A 68 33.35 2.18 -43.62
N TYR A 69 32.71 1.39 -42.75
CA TYR A 69 32.67 -0.06 -42.89
C TYR A 69 31.93 -0.51 -44.15
N GLY A 70 30.76 0.08 -44.40
CA GLY A 70 29.93 -0.24 -45.55
C GLY A 70 30.51 0.28 -46.87
N LEU A 71 31.12 1.48 -46.84
CA LEU A 71 31.77 2.07 -48.00
C LEU A 71 33.00 1.27 -48.43
N THR A 72 33.86 0.87 -47.48
CA THR A 72 35.05 0.06 -47.80
C THR A 72 34.67 -1.33 -48.30
N ASN A 73 33.67 -1.96 -47.70
CA ASN A 73 33.36 -3.37 -47.93
C ASN A 73 31.92 -3.57 -48.45
N GLY A 74 31.56 -2.85 -49.51
CA GLY A 74 30.21 -2.90 -50.06
C GLY A 74 29.83 -1.74 -50.98
N GLY A 75 30.57 -0.62 -50.95
CA GLY A 75 30.20 0.57 -51.72
C GLY A 75 28.83 1.13 -51.32
N LYS A 76 28.19 1.91 -52.20
CA LYS A 76 26.89 2.57 -51.91
C LYS A 76 25.77 1.53 -51.73
N GLY A 77 25.67 0.59 -52.66
CA GLY A 77 24.61 -0.42 -52.69
C GLY A 77 24.80 -1.51 -51.64
N GLY A 78 26.01 -2.04 -51.49
CA GLY A 78 26.31 -3.09 -50.51
C GLY A 78 26.07 -2.60 -49.08
N MET A 79 26.36 -1.35 -48.76
CA MET A 79 26.03 -0.75 -47.46
C MET A 79 24.50 -0.77 -47.18
N ILE A 80 23.65 -0.49 -48.17
CA ILE A 80 22.19 -0.53 -48.01
C ILE A 80 21.70 -1.97 -47.82
N TYR A 81 22.16 -2.92 -48.65
CA TYR A 81 21.72 -4.31 -48.58
C TYR A 81 22.20 -5.02 -47.32
N THR A 82 23.43 -4.74 -46.87
CA THR A 82 23.95 -5.26 -45.60
C THR A 82 23.19 -4.70 -44.40
N TYR A 83 22.77 -3.43 -44.44
CA TYR A 83 21.89 -2.87 -43.41
C TYR A 83 20.51 -3.54 -43.40
N LEU A 84 19.88 -3.75 -44.55
CA LEU A 84 18.59 -4.46 -44.64
C LEU A 84 18.69 -5.91 -44.14
N GLY A 85 19.73 -6.63 -44.55
CA GLY A 85 20.00 -7.98 -44.07
C GLY A 85 20.27 -8.02 -42.56
N GLY A 86 21.04 -7.06 -42.05
CA GLY A 86 21.31 -6.85 -40.64
C GLY A 86 20.02 -6.58 -39.85
N LEU A 87 19.18 -5.66 -40.31
CA LEU A 87 17.91 -5.29 -39.68
C LEU A 87 16.94 -6.48 -39.63
N ALA A 88 16.79 -7.20 -40.75
CA ALA A 88 15.97 -8.40 -40.80
C ALA A 88 16.47 -9.48 -39.84
N GLY A 89 17.79 -9.75 -39.85
CA GLY A 89 18.41 -10.75 -38.97
C GLY A 89 18.29 -10.39 -37.48
N PHE A 90 18.61 -9.15 -37.11
CA PHE A 90 18.55 -8.67 -35.73
C PHE A 90 17.13 -8.54 -35.21
N SER A 91 16.13 -8.39 -36.08
CA SER A 91 14.72 -8.45 -35.67
C SER A 91 14.41 -9.77 -34.96
N PHE A 92 14.89 -10.91 -35.49
CA PHE A 92 14.73 -12.20 -34.81
C PHE A 92 15.43 -12.24 -33.45
N VAL A 93 16.66 -11.70 -33.39
CA VAL A 93 17.47 -11.66 -32.17
C VAL A 93 16.75 -10.87 -31.07
N ILE A 94 16.29 -9.67 -31.40
CA ILE A 94 15.62 -8.76 -30.46
C ILE A 94 14.29 -9.33 -29.99
N LEU A 95 13.52 -9.96 -30.88
CA LEU A 95 12.28 -10.64 -30.50
C LEU A 95 12.52 -11.81 -29.53
N SER A 96 13.58 -12.60 -29.76
CA SER A 96 13.99 -13.66 -28.83
C SER A 96 14.36 -13.10 -27.45
N MET A 97 15.15 -12.02 -27.42
CA MET A 97 15.54 -11.37 -26.18
C MET A 97 14.37 -10.70 -25.46
N ALA A 98 13.42 -10.09 -26.18
CA ALA A 98 12.21 -9.50 -25.62
C ALA A 98 11.37 -10.56 -24.88
N GLU A 99 11.24 -11.77 -25.45
CA GLU A 99 10.53 -12.86 -24.78
C GLU A 99 11.26 -13.31 -23.50
N MET A 100 12.59 -13.37 -23.53
CA MET A 100 13.40 -13.67 -22.33
C MET A 100 13.31 -12.57 -21.26
N ALA A 101 13.32 -11.30 -21.66
CA ALA A 101 13.14 -10.15 -20.77
C ALA A 101 11.75 -10.16 -20.11
N SER A 102 10.72 -10.61 -20.84
CA SER A 102 9.37 -10.83 -20.31
C SER A 102 9.32 -11.98 -19.29
N MET A 103 10.02 -13.09 -19.57
CA MET A 103 10.11 -14.24 -18.65
C MET A 103 10.86 -13.91 -17.35
N ALA A 104 11.99 -13.21 -17.45
CA ALA A 104 12.91 -12.95 -16.34
C ALA A 104 13.41 -11.50 -16.36
N PRO A 105 12.58 -10.52 -15.96
CA PRO A 105 12.94 -9.10 -15.95
C PRO A 105 13.87 -8.77 -14.78
N THR A 106 15.18 -8.94 -14.97
CA THR A 106 16.19 -8.76 -13.91
C THR A 106 17.42 -8.02 -14.42
N SER A 107 18.06 -7.21 -13.55
CA SER A 107 19.17 -6.34 -13.95
C SER A 107 20.42 -7.13 -14.38
N GLY A 108 20.49 -8.42 -14.06
CA GLY A 108 21.54 -9.31 -14.56
C GLY A 108 21.37 -9.75 -16.02
N GLY A 109 20.22 -9.48 -16.65
CA GLY A 109 19.97 -9.74 -18.06
C GLY A 109 20.41 -11.14 -18.53
N GLN A 110 21.30 -11.18 -19.51
CA GLN A 110 21.72 -12.39 -20.22
C GLN A 110 22.32 -13.44 -19.31
N TYR A 111 23.18 -13.08 -18.34
CA TYR A 111 23.79 -14.10 -17.47
C TYR A 111 22.77 -14.72 -16.51
N HIS A 112 21.77 -13.94 -16.10
CA HIS A 112 20.61 -14.42 -15.34
C HIS A 112 19.74 -15.35 -16.19
N TRP A 113 19.46 -14.98 -17.45
CA TRP A 113 18.72 -15.83 -18.39
C TRP A 113 19.44 -17.16 -18.63
N VAL A 114 20.75 -17.14 -18.82
CA VAL A 114 21.56 -18.36 -18.94
C VAL A 114 21.48 -19.18 -17.65
N SER A 115 21.56 -18.55 -16.47
CA SER A 115 21.38 -19.28 -15.21
C SER A 115 19.98 -19.90 -15.09
N GLU A 116 18.94 -19.28 -15.63
CA GLU A 116 17.57 -19.78 -15.61
C GLU A 116 17.35 -20.92 -16.61
N PHE A 117 17.89 -20.81 -17.82
CA PHE A 117 17.56 -21.69 -18.93
C PHE A 117 18.58 -22.80 -19.19
N ALA A 118 19.83 -22.64 -18.78
CA ALA A 118 20.88 -23.62 -19.02
C ALA A 118 20.65 -24.96 -18.29
N PRO A 119 21.12 -26.09 -18.85
CA PRO A 119 21.13 -27.37 -18.16
C PRO A 119 21.90 -27.30 -16.81
N PRO A 120 21.47 -28.03 -15.76
CA PRO A 120 22.11 -27.98 -14.44
C PRO A 120 23.63 -28.25 -14.44
N SER A 121 24.11 -29.13 -15.32
CA SER A 121 25.52 -29.51 -15.41
C SER A 121 26.45 -28.37 -15.85
N CYS A 122 25.96 -27.45 -16.68
CA CYS A 122 26.73 -26.34 -17.23
C CYS A 122 26.21 -24.96 -16.82
N GLN A 123 25.16 -24.90 -15.99
CA GLN A 123 24.50 -23.66 -15.57
C GLN A 123 25.48 -22.63 -14.97
N CYS A 124 26.30 -23.03 -13.99
CA CYS A 124 27.21 -22.10 -13.32
C CYS A 124 28.30 -21.59 -14.27
N ILE A 125 28.94 -22.44 -15.06
CA ILE A 125 30.03 -22.03 -15.95
C ILE A 125 29.53 -21.16 -17.11
N LEU A 126 28.41 -21.53 -17.74
CA LEU A 126 27.84 -20.75 -18.86
C LEU A 126 27.35 -19.38 -18.40
N SER A 127 26.63 -19.31 -17.27
CA SER A 127 26.18 -18.02 -16.73
C SER A 127 27.36 -17.16 -16.29
N TYR A 128 28.40 -17.74 -15.68
CA TYR A 128 29.60 -17.01 -15.30
C TYR A 128 30.33 -16.42 -16.51
N LEU A 129 30.59 -17.22 -17.54
CA LEU A 129 31.23 -16.76 -18.78
C LEU A 129 30.40 -15.66 -19.46
N THR A 130 29.08 -15.85 -19.53
CA THR A 130 28.14 -14.85 -20.07
C THR A 130 28.24 -13.51 -19.33
N GLY A 131 28.37 -13.55 -18.00
CA GLY A 131 28.57 -12.35 -17.20
C GLY A 131 29.85 -11.58 -17.56
N TRP A 132 30.96 -12.27 -17.76
CA TRP A 132 32.24 -11.65 -18.13
C TRP A 132 32.25 -11.03 -19.52
N VAL A 133 31.75 -11.76 -20.53
CA VAL A 133 31.66 -11.20 -21.89
C VAL A 133 30.67 -10.05 -21.95
N CYS A 134 29.60 -10.08 -21.15
CA CYS A 134 28.66 -8.97 -21.05
C CYS A 134 29.32 -7.74 -20.37
N VAL A 135 30.09 -7.94 -19.29
CA VAL A 135 30.87 -6.84 -18.67
C VAL A 135 31.84 -6.22 -19.68
N LEU A 136 32.55 -7.04 -20.46
CA LEU A 136 33.46 -6.56 -21.50
C LEU A 136 32.73 -5.76 -22.59
N GLY A 137 31.60 -6.27 -23.08
CA GLY A 137 30.79 -5.63 -24.12
C GLY A 137 30.28 -4.25 -23.71
N TRP A 138 29.79 -4.09 -22.48
CA TRP A 138 29.27 -2.79 -22.03
C TRP A 138 30.38 -1.76 -21.77
N HIS A 139 31.54 -2.17 -21.23
CA HIS A 139 32.69 -1.25 -21.06
C HIS A 139 33.26 -0.76 -22.40
N THR A 140 33.39 -1.67 -23.36
CA THR A 140 33.83 -1.32 -24.71
C THR A 140 32.80 -0.44 -25.42
N GLY A 141 31.51 -0.58 -25.10
CA GLY A 141 30.50 0.38 -25.51
C GLY A 141 30.75 1.80 -24.98
N ILE A 142 31.09 1.97 -23.69
CA ILE A 142 31.40 3.30 -23.14
C ILE A 142 32.61 3.90 -23.88
N ALA A 143 33.66 3.09 -24.06
CA ALA A 143 34.85 3.49 -24.79
C ALA A 143 34.51 3.88 -26.24
N GLY A 144 33.73 3.06 -26.95
CA GLY A 144 33.30 3.32 -28.32
C GLY A 144 32.51 4.63 -28.44
N CYS A 145 31.49 4.85 -27.60
CA CYS A 145 30.70 6.08 -27.64
C CYS A 145 31.57 7.32 -27.37
N SER A 146 32.44 7.24 -26.36
CA SER A 146 33.33 8.33 -26.00
C SER A 146 34.35 8.62 -27.11
N TYR A 147 34.83 7.57 -27.78
CA TYR A 147 35.74 7.66 -28.91
C TYR A 147 35.08 8.31 -30.13
N THR A 148 33.84 7.94 -30.45
CA THR A 148 33.07 8.59 -31.52
C THR A 148 32.89 10.08 -31.25
N VAL A 149 32.51 10.47 -30.03
CA VAL A 149 32.40 11.90 -29.64
C VAL A 149 33.75 12.61 -29.79
N ALA A 150 34.82 12.03 -29.26
CA ALA A 150 36.15 12.62 -29.32
C ALA A 150 36.64 12.82 -30.77
N ASN A 151 36.39 11.86 -31.67
CA ASN A 151 36.77 12.00 -33.08
C ASN A 151 35.89 13.01 -33.81
N MET A 152 34.60 13.10 -33.50
CA MET A 152 33.76 14.16 -34.06
C MET A 152 34.24 15.55 -33.62
N MET A 153 34.62 15.72 -32.34
CA MET A 153 35.21 16.97 -31.85
C MET A 153 36.47 17.33 -32.63
N VAL A 154 37.37 16.36 -32.80
CA VAL A 154 38.63 16.54 -33.52
C VAL A 154 38.39 16.82 -35.02
N GLY A 155 37.45 16.12 -35.66
CA GLY A 155 37.08 16.35 -37.05
C GLY A 155 36.46 17.73 -37.27
N VAL A 156 35.64 18.21 -36.34
CA VAL A 156 35.12 19.59 -36.35
C VAL A 156 36.24 20.61 -36.17
N ILE A 157 37.21 20.35 -35.28
CA ILE A 157 38.38 21.24 -35.13
C ILE A 157 39.19 21.27 -36.43
N ALA A 158 39.40 20.13 -37.08
CA ALA A 158 40.14 20.03 -38.34
C ALA A 158 39.51 20.86 -39.47
N ILE A 159 38.17 20.81 -39.66
CA ILE A 159 37.52 21.62 -40.70
C ILE A 159 37.45 23.12 -40.36
N ASN A 160 37.47 23.50 -39.07
CA ASN A 160 37.46 24.90 -38.66
C ASN A 160 38.86 25.53 -38.67
N TYR A 161 39.91 24.71 -38.52
CA TYR A 161 41.30 25.16 -38.42
C TYR A 161 42.25 24.34 -39.33
N PRO A 162 41.97 24.24 -40.64
CA PRO A 162 42.68 23.33 -41.56
C PRO A 162 44.18 23.62 -41.66
N ASP A 163 44.59 24.89 -41.52
CA ASP A 163 45.99 25.29 -41.69
C ASP A 163 46.83 25.20 -40.41
N SER A 164 46.20 25.05 -39.23
CA SER A 164 46.89 25.18 -37.94
C SER A 164 46.74 23.98 -37.00
N TYR A 165 45.74 23.12 -37.21
CA TYR A 165 45.52 21.95 -36.38
C TYR A 165 46.08 20.68 -37.05
N VAL A 166 46.99 19.99 -36.35
CA VAL A 166 47.53 18.70 -36.78
C VAL A 166 46.98 17.61 -35.87
N TYR A 167 46.32 16.60 -36.46
CA TYR A 167 45.82 15.45 -35.73
C TYR A 167 46.95 14.68 -35.03
N GLN A 168 46.74 14.36 -33.76
CA GLN A 168 47.61 13.45 -33.01
C GLN A 168 46.74 12.45 -32.22
N PRO A 169 47.09 11.15 -32.17
CA PRO A 169 46.25 10.14 -31.49
C PRO A 169 45.99 10.44 -30.00
N TRP A 170 46.93 11.09 -29.32
CA TRP A 170 46.76 11.45 -27.92
C TRP A 170 45.71 12.55 -27.68
N HIS A 171 45.40 13.41 -28.68
CA HIS A 171 44.30 14.38 -28.60
C HIS A 171 42.97 13.66 -28.36
N VAL A 172 42.70 12.62 -29.16
CA VAL A 172 41.50 11.78 -29.04
C VAL A 172 41.49 11.04 -27.71
N THR A 173 42.62 10.45 -27.29
CA THR A 173 42.71 9.72 -26.02
C THR A 173 42.31 10.59 -24.82
N LEU A 174 42.81 11.83 -24.74
CA LEU A 174 42.44 12.74 -23.64
C LEU A 174 40.96 13.12 -23.68
N LEU A 175 40.42 13.41 -24.87
CA LEU A 175 39.00 13.73 -25.04
C LEU A 175 38.09 12.55 -24.68
N VAL A 176 38.48 11.32 -24.99
CA VAL A 176 37.75 10.10 -24.57
C VAL A 176 37.65 10.03 -23.05
N ILE A 177 38.75 10.28 -22.34
CA ILE A 177 38.79 10.26 -20.87
C ILE A 177 37.89 11.37 -20.30
N VAL A 178 37.92 12.56 -20.89
CA VAL A 178 37.07 13.69 -20.49
C VAL A 178 35.60 13.37 -20.71
N VAL A 179 35.21 12.87 -21.89
CA VAL A 179 33.83 12.51 -22.22
C VAL A 179 33.31 11.43 -21.26
N ALA A 180 34.10 10.37 -21.04
CA ALA A 180 33.75 9.30 -20.11
C ALA A 180 33.59 9.80 -18.66
N LEU A 181 34.47 10.72 -18.21
CA LEU A 181 34.40 11.34 -16.90
C LEU A 181 33.12 12.16 -16.74
N VAL A 182 32.76 13.00 -17.72
CA VAL A 182 31.54 13.80 -17.65
C VAL A 182 30.29 12.92 -17.67
N ALA A 183 30.26 11.88 -18.51
CA ALA A 183 29.15 10.92 -18.55
C ALA A 183 28.98 10.17 -17.21
N LEU A 184 30.08 9.85 -16.53
CA LEU A 184 30.08 9.28 -15.19
C LEU A 184 29.56 10.26 -14.13
N LEU A 185 30.02 11.51 -14.15
CA LEU A 185 29.55 12.55 -13.22
C LEU A 185 28.04 12.76 -13.37
N PHE A 186 27.54 12.77 -14.61
CA PHE A 186 26.11 12.84 -14.90
C PHE A 186 25.35 11.66 -14.29
N ASN A 187 25.84 10.43 -14.48
CA ASN A 187 25.28 9.22 -13.88
C ASN A 187 25.41 9.12 -12.37
N THR A 188 26.25 9.94 -11.75
CA THR A 188 26.40 9.99 -10.29
C THR A 188 25.47 11.04 -9.68
N LEU A 189 25.45 12.25 -10.26
CA LEU A 189 24.75 13.41 -9.70
C LEU A 189 23.28 13.51 -10.15
N LEU A 190 22.98 13.07 -11.38
CA LEU A 190 21.66 13.23 -12.01
C LEU A 190 20.91 11.91 -12.20
N ALA A 191 21.39 10.79 -11.64
CA ALA A 191 20.78 9.46 -11.76
C ALA A 191 19.27 9.44 -11.46
N GLN A 192 18.82 10.18 -10.44
CA GLN A 192 17.39 10.20 -10.07
C GLN A 192 16.51 10.94 -11.08
N LYS A 193 17.11 11.80 -11.92
CA LYS A 193 16.43 12.55 -13.00
C LYS A 193 16.61 11.89 -14.37
N LEU A 194 17.41 10.84 -14.47
CA LEU A 194 17.71 10.13 -15.70
C LEU A 194 16.43 9.76 -16.49
N PRO A 195 15.33 9.22 -15.90
CA PRO A 195 14.13 8.88 -16.67
C PRO A 195 13.45 10.07 -17.36
N LEU A 196 13.54 11.27 -16.77
CA LEU A 196 13.00 12.51 -17.36
C LEU A 196 13.90 12.98 -18.50
N ILE A 197 15.21 12.96 -18.24
CA ILE A 197 16.24 13.38 -19.20
C ILE A 197 16.17 12.52 -20.46
N GLU A 198 16.07 11.20 -20.32
CA GLU A 198 15.94 10.27 -21.46
C GLU A 198 14.67 10.51 -22.29
N GLY A 199 13.56 10.90 -21.63
CA GLY A 199 12.33 11.29 -22.34
C GLY A 199 12.51 12.57 -23.17
N ILE A 200 13.29 13.54 -22.68
CA ILE A 200 13.60 14.78 -23.41
C ILE A 200 14.59 14.48 -24.55
N ILE A 201 15.62 13.67 -24.30
CA ILE A 201 16.60 13.32 -25.32
C ILE A 201 15.96 12.53 -26.45
N LEU A 202 14.96 11.67 -26.17
CA LEU A 202 14.18 11.01 -27.23
C LEU A 202 13.52 12.03 -28.18
N ILE A 203 12.99 13.13 -27.65
CA ILE A 203 12.42 14.20 -28.47
C ILE A 203 13.51 14.82 -29.35
N VAL A 204 14.69 15.10 -28.78
CA VAL A 204 15.84 15.63 -29.53
C VAL A 204 16.32 14.64 -30.58
N HIS A 205 16.33 13.34 -30.31
CA HIS A 205 16.68 12.29 -31.28
C HIS A 205 15.72 12.30 -32.48
N CYS A 206 14.41 12.36 -32.22
CA CYS A 206 13.39 12.38 -33.27
C CYS A 206 13.41 13.66 -34.11
N PHE A 207 13.57 14.83 -33.49
CA PHE A 207 13.63 16.10 -34.24
C PHE A 207 15.00 16.35 -34.88
N GLY A 208 16.08 15.89 -34.24
CA GLY A 208 17.44 15.92 -34.78
C GLY A 208 17.57 15.13 -36.07
N PHE A 209 16.84 14.00 -36.19
CA PHE A 209 16.72 13.26 -37.44
C PHE A 209 16.27 14.15 -38.60
N PHE A 210 15.17 14.91 -38.43
CA PHE A 210 14.71 15.85 -39.45
C PHE A 210 15.66 17.03 -39.65
N GLY A 211 16.32 17.48 -38.57
CA GLY A 211 17.34 18.52 -38.62
C GLY A 211 18.57 18.17 -39.46
N ILE A 212 18.85 16.87 -39.67
CA ILE A 212 19.92 16.38 -40.55
C ILE A 212 19.37 15.95 -41.91
N LEU A 213 18.24 15.25 -41.93
CA LEU A 213 17.61 14.72 -43.14
C LEU A 213 17.24 15.84 -44.13
N ILE A 214 16.58 16.90 -43.65
CA ILE A 214 16.08 17.98 -44.51
C ILE A 214 17.23 18.73 -45.20
N PRO A 215 18.29 19.20 -44.48
CA PRO A 215 19.43 19.84 -45.15
C PRO A 215 20.10 18.95 -46.19
N LEU A 216 20.27 17.66 -45.92
CA LEU A 216 20.85 16.73 -46.90
C LEU A 216 19.98 16.63 -48.16
N TRP A 217 18.66 16.49 -48.01
CA TRP A 217 17.74 16.38 -49.16
C TRP A 217 17.63 17.67 -49.98
N VAL A 218 17.75 18.83 -49.34
CA VAL A 218 17.56 20.13 -50.01
C VAL A 218 18.86 20.67 -50.60
N LEU A 219 20.00 20.46 -49.94
CA LEU A 219 21.26 21.11 -50.29
C LEU A 219 22.25 20.17 -51.01
N SER A 220 22.20 18.86 -50.74
CA SER A 220 23.19 17.94 -51.29
C SER A 220 23.01 17.73 -52.80
N PRO A 221 24.10 17.69 -53.58
CA PRO A 221 24.06 17.07 -54.90
C PRO A 221 23.73 15.57 -54.74
N THR A 222 22.88 15.03 -55.61
CA THR A 222 22.37 13.65 -55.51
C THR A 222 22.97 12.75 -56.59
N THR A 223 23.41 11.56 -56.20
CA THR A 223 23.84 10.49 -57.11
C THR A 223 22.63 9.83 -57.80
N PRO A 224 22.73 9.41 -59.08
CA PRO A 224 21.67 8.63 -59.75
C PRO A 224 21.34 7.32 -59.01
N ALA A 225 20.06 6.98 -58.92
CA ALA A 225 19.60 5.79 -58.18
C ALA A 225 20.21 4.47 -58.69
N SER A 226 20.53 4.36 -59.98
CA SER A 226 21.20 3.20 -60.56
C SER A 226 22.59 2.96 -59.97
N ASP A 227 23.32 4.03 -59.64
CA ASP A 227 24.63 3.94 -59.00
C ASP A 227 24.48 3.63 -57.50
N VAL A 228 23.55 4.33 -56.82
CA VAL A 228 23.29 4.13 -55.38
C VAL A 228 22.91 2.69 -55.04
N PHE A 229 22.01 2.07 -55.81
CA PHE A 229 21.56 0.69 -55.55
C PHE A 229 22.33 -0.38 -56.32
N GLY A 230 23.08 0.01 -57.36
CA GLY A 230 23.80 -0.92 -58.24
C GLY A 230 25.29 -1.07 -57.95
N SER A 231 25.95 -0.08 -57.32
CA SER A 231 27.36 -0.14 -56.98
C SER A 231 27.59 -1.02 -55.74
N ILE A 232 28.12 -2.23 -55.97
CA ILE A 232 28.68 -3.10 -54.92
C ILE A 232 30.15 -3.29 -55.22
N GLU A 233 30.99 -2.76 -54.34
CA GLU A 233 32.44 -2.68 -54.55
C GLU A 233 33.20 -3.28 -53.36
N ASP A 234 34.20 -4.08 -53.68
CA ASP A 234 35.17 -4.59 -52.71
C ASP A 234 36.42 -3.71 -52.70
N ARG A 235 36.42 -2.70 -51.83
CA ARG A 235 37.58 -1.82 -51.62
C ARG A 235 38.50 -2.34 -50.50
N GLY A 236 38.13 -3.44 -49.83
CA GLY A 236 38.92 -4.11 -48.80
C GLY A 236 39.90 -5.16 -49.31
N GLY A 237 39.82 -5.52 -50.59
CA GLY A 237 40.73 -6.47 -51.25
C GLY A 237 40.44 -7.94 -50.96
N TRP A 238 39.17 -8.29 -50.73
CA TRP A 238 38.72 -9.66 -50.41
C TRP A 238 38.50 -10.57 -51.64
N ASP A 239 38.66 -10.05 -52.85
CA ASP A 239 38.45 -10.70 -54.15
C ASP A 239 37.01 -11.24 -54.36
N ASN A 240 36.06 -10.85 -53.50
CA ASN A 240 34.68 -11.31 -53.57
C ASN A 240 33.73 -10.30 -52.90
N ASN A 241 32.82 -9.72 -53.70
CA ASN A 241 31.87 -8.72 -53.22
C ASN A 241 30.95 -9.22 -52.09
N GLY A 242 30.56 -10.50 -52.11
CA GLY A 242 29.71 -11.08 -51.06
C GLY A 242 30.46 -11.23 -49.74
N LEU A 243 31.70 -11.72 -49.79
CA LEU A 243 32.59 -11.81 -48.62
C LEU A 243 32.91 -10.41 -48.07
N SER A 244 33.24 -9.47 -48.95
CA SER A 244 33.47 -8.06 -48.61
C SER A 244 32.24 -7.52 -47.86
N CYS A 245 31.03 -7.64 -48.42
CA CYS A 245 29.78 -7.24 -47.74
C CYS A 245 29.59 -7.87 -46.34
N LEU A 246 29.99 -9.12 -46.13
CA LEU A 246 29.93 -9.77 -44.82
C LEU A 246 30.94 -9.17 -43.81
N VAL A 247 32.12 -8.75 -44.26
CA VAL A 247 33.09 -8.00 -43.44
C VAL A 247 32.56 -6.60 -43.11
N GLY A 248 31.92 -5.93 -44.08
CA GLY A 248 31.28 -4.62 -43.90
C GLY A 248 30.07 -4.63 -42.95
N LEU A 249 29.45 -5.79 -42.73
CA LEU A 249 28.25 -5.98 -41.91
C LEU A 249 28.42 -5.52 -40.45
N VAL A 250 29.65 -5.46 -39.93
CA VAL A 250 29.94 -5.02 -38.56
C VAL A 250 29.40 -3.62 -38.27
N GLY A 251 29.47 -2.69 -39.24
CA GLY A 251 28.98 -1.32 -39.10
C GLY A 251 27.47 -1.25 -38.83
N PRO A 252 26.62 -1.78 -39.73
CA PRO A 252 25.17 -1.87 -39.51
C PRO A 252 24.78 -2.59 -38.21
N ILE A 253 25.51 -3.64 -37.84
CA ILE A 253 25.23 -4.40 -36.62
C ILE A 253 25.52 -3.58 -35.38
N TYR A 254 26.60 -2.81 -35.37
CA TYR A 254 26.88 -1.88 -34.29
C TYR A 254 25.77 -0.84 -34.14
N ALA A 255 25.16 -0.38 -35.23
CA ALA A 255 24.03 0.55 -35.19
C ALA A 255 22.73 -0.10 -34.64
N LEU A 256 22.59 -1.43 -34.75
CA LEU A 256 21.37 -2.18 -34.41
C LEU A 256 21.45 -2.91 -33.04
N ILE A 257 22.63 -2.97 -32.42
CA ILE A 257 22.84 -3.59 -31.11
C ILE A 257 22.48 -2.61 -29.98
N GLY A 258 22.07 -3.12 -28.82
CA GLY A 258 21.80 -2.31 -27.63
C GLY A 258 20.34 -2.11 -27.18
N PRO A 259 19.25 -2.59 -27.84
CA PRO A 259 17.91 -2.50 -27.27
C PRO A 259 17.79 -3.13 -25.88
N ASP A 260 18.58 -4.17 -25.62
CA ASP A 260 18.70 -4.90 -24.34
C ASP A 260 19.37 -4.09 -23.23
N SER A 261 19.94 -2.93 -23.52
CA SER A 261 20.49 -2.02 -22.51
C SER A 261 19.51 -1.73 -21.36
N ALA A 262 18.22 -1.58 -21.67
CA ALA A 262 17.16 -1.37 -20.71
C ALA A 262 16.91 -2.58 -19.79
N VAL A 263 17.29 -3.80 -20.18
CA VAL A 263 17.18 -5.00 -19.33
C VAL A 263 18.00 -4.83 -18.06
N HIS A 264 19.16 -4.20 -18.16
CA HIS A 264 20.02 -3.92 -17.02
C HIS A 264 19.39 -2.87 -16.07
N MET A 265 18.40 -2.11 -16.54
CA MET A 265 17.56 -1.18 -15.76
C MET A 265 16.25 -1.80 -15.25
N SER A 266 16.02 -3.09 -15.45
CA SER A 266 14.75 -3.76 -15.10
C SER A 266 14.33 -3.66 -13.63
N GLU A 267 15.27 -3.58 -12.69
CA GLU A 267 14.96 -3.33 -11.27
C GLU A 267 14.48 -1.89 -11.02
N GLU A 268 14.72 -0.96 -11.95
CA GLU A 268 14.29 0.45 -11.91
C GLU A 268 13.07 0.73 -12.83
N ILE A 269 12.57 -0.27 -13.56
CA ILE A 269 11.40 -0.15 -14.45
C ILE A 269 10.13 -0.59 -13.73
N ARG A 270 9.04 0.15 -13.85
CA ARG A 270 7.73 -0.27 -13.34
C ARG A 270 7.02 -1.19 -14.35
N ASP A 271 6.45 -2.30 -13.86
CA ASP A 271 5.82 -3.35 -14.68
C ASP A 271 6.79 -3.97 -15.71
N ALA A 272 7.99 -4.33 -15.25
CA ALA A 272 9.15 -4.63 -16.11
C ALA A 272 8.92 -5.82 -17.06
N SER A 273 8.25 -6.88 -16.63
CA SER A 273 7.90 -8.03 -17.49
C SER A 273 7.02 -7.67 -18.68
N ARG A 274 6.36 -6.50 -18.67
CA ARG A 274 5.57 -6.00 -19.80
C ARG A 274 6.26 -4.83 -20.52
N VAL A 275 6.87 -3.91 -19.78
CA VAL A 275 7.44 -2.69 -20.34
C VAL A 275 8.73 -2.95 -21.11
N LEU A 276 9.60 -3.85 -20.61
CA LEU A 276 10.86 -4.19 -21.29
C LEU A 276 10.66 -4.77 -22.69
N PRO A 277 9.89 -5.87 -22.90
CA PRO A 277 9.73 -6.44 -24.24
C PRO A 277 9.15 -5.42 -25.23
N LEU A 278 8.16 -4.64 -24.80
CA LEU A 278 7.56 -3.61 -25.64
C LEU A 278 8.55 -2.48 -25.96
N GLY A 279 9.36 -2.05 -24.98
CA GLY A 279 10.39 -1.03 -25.20
C GLY A 279 11.42 -1.48 -26.23
N MET A 280 11.90 -2.72 -26.15
CA MET A 280 12.86 -3.29 -27.11
C MET A 280 12.29 -3.35 -28.53
N ILE A 281 11.03 -3.80 -28.70
CA ILE A 281 10.39 -3.93 -30.01
C ILE A 281 10.11 -2.56 -30.63
N TRP A 282 9.58 -1.61 -29.85
CA TRP A 282 9.34 -0.26 -30.35
C TRP A 282 10.63 0.49 -30.66
N THR A 283 11.71 0.23 -29.91
CA THR A 283 13.04 0.74 -30.24
C THR A 283 13.50 0.21 -31.59
N LEU A 284 13.40 -1.10 -31.81
CA LEU A 284 13.75 -1.70 -33.11
C LEU A 284 12.96 -1.07 -34.27
N ILE A 285 11.65 -0.87 -34.10
CA ILE A 285 10.80 -0.25 -35.14
C ILE A 285 11.24 1.19 -35.41
N LEU A 286 11.40 2.01 -34.35
CA LEU A 286 11.80 3.40 -34.46
C LEU A 286 13.19 3.53 -35.10
N ASN A 287 14.21 2.95 -34.46
CA ASN A 287 15.59 3.08 -34.85
C ASN A 287 15.93 2.37 -36.16
N GLY A 288 15.34 1.19 -36.39
CA GLY A 288 15.54 0.43 -37.62
C GLY A 288 14.97 1.16 -38.84
N SER A 289 13.80 1.80 -38.70
CA SER A 289 13.20 2.58 -39.80
C SER A 289 13.95 3.89 -40.06
N THR A 290 14.29 4.66 -39.02
CA THR A 290 15.04 5.92 -39.19
C THR A 290 16.47 5.67 -39.70
N GLY A 291 17.13 4.62 -39.22
CA GLY A 291 18.45 4.23 -39.72
C GLY A 291 18.43 3.80 -41.18
N PHE A 292 17.39 3.07 -41.62
CA PHE A 292 17.22 2.74 -43.04
C PHE A 292 17.03 3.98 -43.91
N ILE A 293 16.19 4.94 -43.48
CA ILE A 293 15.99 6.18 -44.23
C ILE A 293 17.29 6.98 -44.31
N MET A 294 18.04 7.04 -43.21
CA MET A 294 19.30 7.80 -43.16
C MET A 294 20.41 7.15 -43.99
N ILE A 295 20.55 5.82 -43.98
CA ILE A 295 21.61 5.15 -44.76
C ILE A 295 21.36 5.29 -46.26
N VAL A 296 20.10 5.23 -46.70
CA VAL A 296 19.71 5.50 -48.10
C VAL A 296 20.00 6.96 -48.44
N THR A 297 19.57 7.89 -47.58
CA THR A 297 19.84 9.33 -47.78
C THR A 297 21.34 9.60 -47.92
N PHE A 298 22.15 9.04 -47.02
CA PHE A 298 23.59 9.20 -47.03
C PHE A 298 24.22 8.65 -48.32
N ALA A 299 23.77 7.48 -48.79
CA ALA A 299 24.23 6.90 -50.05
C ALA A 299 23.85 7.74 -51.29
N PHE A 300 22.74 8.48 -51.26
CA PHE A 300 22.40 9.46 -52.30
C PHE A 300 23.25 10.73 -52.24
N CYS A 301 23.65 11.16 -51.04
CA CYS A 301 24.39 12.40 -50.82
C CYS A 301 25.91 12.23 -50.94
N ILE A 302 26.42 11.00 -50.85
CA ILE A 302 27.86 10.75 -50.99
C ILE A 302 28.29 10.87 -52.45
N GLY A 303 29.27 11.74 -52.70
CA GLY A 303 29.90 11.92 -54.00
C GLY A 303 30.98 10.87 -54.25
N ASP A 304 32.20 11.34 -54.48
CA ASP A 304 33.38 10.49 -54.65
C ASP A 304 33.77 9.84 -53.31
N ILE A 305 33.75 8.50 -53.27
CA ILE A 305 34.01 7.73 -52.05
C ILE A 305 35.46 7.92 -51.60
N ASP A 306 36.43 7.94 -52.52
CA ASP A 306 37.85 8.03 -52.17
C ASP A 306 38.16 9.40 -51.55
N LYS A 307 37.65 10.48 -52.14
CA LYS A 307 37.79 11.83 -51.59
C LYS A 307 37.23 11.94 -50.17
N VAL A 308 36.08 11.33 -49.91
CA VAL A 308 35.41 11.39 -48.60
C VAL A 308 36.12 10.52 -47.56
N MET A 309 36.70 9.39 -47.96
CA MET A 309 37.43 8.47 -47.08
C MET A 309 38.84 8.94 -46.74
N GLU A 310 39.49 9.71 -47.62
CA GLU A 310 40.82 10.30 -47.41
C GLU A 310 40.79 11.63 -46.64
N SER A 311 39.59 12.12 -46.30
CA SER A 311 39.39 13.37 -45.56
C SER A 311 40.11 13.39 -44.20
N GLN A 312 40.72 14.54 -43.88
CA GLN A 312 41.35 14.80 -42.58
C GLN A 312 40.34 14.84 -41.40
N THR A 313 39.03 14.77 -41.68
CA THR A 313 37.98 14.77 -40.66
C THR A 313 37.90 13.47 -39.85
N GLY A 314 38.49 12.38 -40.33
CA GLY A 314 38.45 11.05 -39.71
C GLY A 314 37.10 10.31 -39.84
N PHE A 315 36.00 11.03 -40.09
CA PHE A 315 34.71 10.46 -40.44
C PHE A 315 34.19 11.00 -41.78
N ALA A 316 33.77 10.06 -42.65
CA ALA A 316 33.22 10.33 -43.97
C ALA A 316 32.03 11.31 -43.95
N PHE A 317 31.10 11.14 -43.00
CA PHE A 317 29.88 11.96 -42.97
C PHE A 317 30.14 13.44 -42.71
N ILE A 318 31.21 13.80 -41.99
CA ILE A 318 31.57 15.20 -41.73
C ILE A 318 31.93 15.89 -43.04
N GLN A 319 32.69 15.21 -43.90
CA GLN A 319 33.03 15.71 -45.23
C GLN A 319 31.79 15.80 -46.11
N VAL A 320 30.88 14.82 -46.06
CA VAL A 320 29.60 14.89 -46.80
C VAL A 320 28.76 16.09 -46.35
N PHE A 321 28.70 16.40 -45.06
CA PHE A 321 27.99 17.59 -44.57
C PHE A 321 28.64 18.89 -45.09
N LEU A 322 29.96 18.94 -45.14
CA LEU A 322 30.69 20.09 -45.71
C LEU A 322 30.42 20.23 -47.21
N ASP A 323 30.53 19.13 -47.97
CA ASP A 323 30.29 19.11 -49.42
C ASP A 323 28.83 19.43 -49.76
N SER A 324 27.87 18.97 -48.95
CA SER A 324 26.43 19.23 -49.15
C SER A 324 26.05 20.68 -48.84
N THR A 325 26.61 21.26 -47.77
CA THR A 325 26.22 22.61 -47.32
C THR A 325 27.08 23.72 -47.91
N GLY A 326 28.27 23.40 -48.41
CA GLY A 326 29.28 24.37 -48.83
C GLY A 326 29.76 25.30 -47.71
N SER A 327 29.46 25.01 -46.44
CA SER A 327 29.72 25.90 -45.30
C SER A 327 30.24 25.16 -44.09
N VAL A 328 31.46 25.51 -43.66
CA VAL A 328 32.09 24.94 -42.45
C VAL A 328 31.22 25.16 -41.21
N ARG A 329 30.55 26.30 -41.09
CA ARG A 329 29.67 26.60 -39.95
C ARG A 329 28.42 25.72 -39.94
N ALA A 330 27.81 25.49 -41.11
CA ALA A 330 26.65 24.61 -41.22
C ALA A 330 27.03 23.15 -40.94
N ALA A 331 28.12 22.66 -41.55
CA ALA A 331 28.66 21.32 -41.30
C ALA A 331 29.03 21.10 -39.82
N THR A 332 29.60 22.12 -39.16
CA THR A 332 29.86 22.12 -37.72
C THR A 332 28.56 21.99 -36.91
N GLY A 333 27.54 22.78 -37.23
CA GLY A 333 26.24 22.71 -36.55
C GLY A 333 25.56 21.36 -36.70
N MET A 334 25.54 20.80 -37.92
CA MET A 334 25.02 19.46 -38.20
C MET A 334 25.80 18.38 -37.44
N THR A 335 27.13 18.45 -37.45
CA THR A 335 27.98 17.50 -36.71
C THR A 335 27.80 17.62 -35.20
N ALA A 336 27.55 18.83 -34.67
CA ALA A 336 27.26 19.05 -33.26
C ALA A 336 25.99 18.35 -32.79
N VAL A 337 24.94 18.28 -33.62
CA VAL A 337 23.72 17.51 -33.31
C VAL A 337 24.07 16.03 -33.11
N ILE A 338 24.78 15.41 -34.06
CA ILE A 338 25.23 14.02 -33.98
C ILE A 338 26.10 13.78 -32.74
N MET A 339 27.04 14.69 -32.49
CA MET A 339 27.96 14.62 -31.36
C MET A 339 27.25 14.71 -30.00
N ILE A 340 26.26 15.59 -29.86
CA ILE A 340 25.44 15.71 -28.64
C ILE A 340 24.63 14.43 -28.42
N MET A 341 24.03 13.88 -29.48
CA MET A 341 23.29 12.62 -29.39
C MET A 341 24.20 11.45 -28.98
N GLN A 342 25.40 11.37 -29.54
CA GLN A 342 26.37 10.34 -29.17
C GLN A 342 26.89 10.51 -27.74
N PHE A 343 27.03 11.75 -27.26
CA PHE A 343 27.34 12.01 -25.86
C PHE A 343 26.22 11.54 -24.93
N CYS A 344 24.95 11.76 -25.32
CA CYS A 344 23.81 11.22 -24.60
C CYS A 344 23.80 9.68 -24.58
N ALA A 345 24.12 9.04 -25.70
CA ALA A 345 24.30 7.59 -25.76
C ALA A 345 25.39 7.09 -24.79
N ALA A 346 26.50 7.83 -24.66
CA ALA A 346 27.55 7.52 -23.67
C ALA A 346 27.02 7.60 -22.23
N ILE A 347 26.17 8.58 -21.90
CA ILE A 347 25.50 8.68 -20.60
C ILE A 347 24.63 7.44 -20.35
N SER A 348 23.75 7.06 -21.29
CA SER A 348 22.89 5.89 -21.14
C SER A 348 23.72 4.61 -20.99
N ASN A 349 24.84 4.50 -21.72
CA ASN A 349 25.70 3.33 -21.69
C ASN A 349 26.46 3.17 -20.36
N VAL A 350 26.90 4.28 -19.76
CA VAL A 350 27.44 4.29 -18.39
C VAL A 350 26.38 3.82 -17.39
N ALA A 351 25.12 4.25 -17.56
CA ALA A 351 24.01 3.79 -16.71
C ALA A 351 23.85 2.27 -16.79
N THR A 352 23.76 1.70 -17.99
CA THR A 352 23.66 0.25 -18.22
C THR A 352 24.84 -0.51 -17.64
N THR A 353 26.07 -0.08 -17.96
CA THR A 353 27.30 -0.74 -17.50
C THR A 353 27.36 -0.82 -15.98
N SER A 354 27.05 0.29 -15.30
CA SER A 354 27.10 0.35 -13.84
C SER A 354 26.16 -0.65 -13.16
N ARG A 355 24.95 -0.87 -13.70
CA ARG A 355 23.98 -1.82 -13.13
C ARG A 355 24.31 -3.25 -13.49
N GLN A 356 24.86 -3.49 -14.68
CA GLN A 356 25.32 -4.82 -15.06
C GLN A 356 26.49 -5.29 -14.18
N VAL A 357 27.50 -4.44 -13.98
CA VAL A 357 28.64 -4.72 -13.08
C VAL A 357 28.15 -4.95 -11.65
N TYR A 358 27.26 -4.09 -11.15
CA TYR A 358 26.67 -4.23 -9.83
C TYR A 358 25.89 -5.55 -9.67
N ALA A 359 25.05 -5.91 -10.64
CA ALA A 359 24.27 -7.15 -10.59
C ALA A 359 25.18 -8.38 -10.55
N PHE A 360 26.18 -8.44 -11.44
CA PHE A 360 27.11 -9.56 -11.52
C PHE A 360 28.02 -9.65 -10.27
N ALA A 361 28.44 -8.50 -9.72
CA ALA A 361 29.17 -8.43 -8.46
C ALA A 361 28.34 -8.90 -7.27
N ARG A 362 27.06 -8.53 -7.19
CA ARG A 362 26.12 -9.01 -6.15
C ARG A 362 25.97 -10.54 -6.16
N ASP A 363 26.31 -11.17 -7.28
CA ASP A 363 26.35 -12.62 -7.44
C ASP A 363 27.72 -13.26 -7.26
N LYS A 364 28.70 -12.47 -6.81
CA LYS A 364 30.08 -12.90 -6.62
C LYS A 364 30.73 -13.37 -7.92
N GLY A 365 30.30 -12.81 -9.06
CA GLY A 365 30.83 -13.09 -10.40
C GLY A 365 32.15 -12.39 -10.70
N LEU A 366 32.48 -11.33 -9.96
CA LEU A 366 33.69 -10.53 -10.13
C LEU A 366 34.65 -10.66 -8.93
N PRO A 367 35.98 -10.47 -9.13
CA PRO A 367 36.91 -10.25 -8.04
C PRO A 367 36.49 -9.01 -7.24
N PHE A 368 36.78 -9.00 -5.94
CA PHE A 368 36.38 -7.92 -5.03
C PHE A 368 34.86 -7.61 -5.06
N SER A 369 34.03 -8.64 -5.29
CA SER A 369 32.57 -8.51 -5.44
C SER A 369 31.86 -7.64 -4.39
N SER A 370 32.28 -7.66 -3.13
CA SER A 370 31.72 -6.81 -2.07
C SER A 370 31.93 -5.31 -2.33
N PHE A 371 33.06 -4.93 -2.93
CA PHE A 371 33.36 -3.54 -3.28
C PHE A 371 32.41 -3.03 -4.37
N PHE A 372 32.21 -3.82 -5.44
CA PHE A 372 31.36 -3.48 -6.57
C PHE A 372 29.85 -3.57 -6.26
N ALA A 373 29.45 -4.48 -5.37
CA ALA A 373 28.04 -4.69 -5.00
C ALA A 373 27.50 -3.66 -3.99
N THR A 374 28.29 -2.68 -3.57
CA THR A 374 27.88 -1.67 -2.58
C THR A 374 27.14 -0.51 -3.26
N ILE A 375 25.92 -0.20 -2.79
CA ILE A 375 25.15 0.98 -3.23
C ILE A 375 25.45 2.15 -2.29
N ASN A 376 25.73 3.33 -2.86
CA ASN A 376 25.90 4.55 -2.07
C ASN A 376 24.52 5.05 -1.55
N PRO A 377 24.35 5.30 -0.24
CA PRO A 377 23.06 5.69 0.31
C PRO A 377 22.61 7.10 -0.10
N THR A 378 23.54 7.99 -0.43
CA THR A 378 23.26 9.38 -0.85
C THR A 378 22.84 9.44 -2.31
N PHE A 379 23.63 8.84 -3.20
CA PHE A 379 23.40 8.91 -4.65
C PHE A 379 22.48 7.80 -5.16
N THR A 380 22.22 6.77 -4.37
CA THR A 380 21.38 5.59 -4.73
C THR A 380 21.86 4.83 -5.97
N VAL A 381 23.16 4.90 -6.29
CA VAL A 381 23.82 4.22 -7.43
C VAL A 381 25.07 3.45 -7.00
N PRO A 382 25.54 2.46 -7.78
CA PRO A 382 26.78 1.71 -7.49
C PRO A 382 28.03 2.53 -7.89
N PHE A 383 28.37 3.52 -7.07
CA PHE A 383 29.45 4.48 -7.34
C PHE A 383 30.82 3.81 -7.55
N ASN A 384 31.14 2.76 -6.79
CA ASN A 384 32.40 2.03 -6.93
C ASN A 384 32.53 1.36 -8.31
N ALA A 385 31.42 0.83 -8.85
CA ALA A 385 31.40 0.25 -10.19
C ALA A 385 31.66 1.32 -11.26
N LEU A 386 31.04 2.50 -11.12
CA LEU A 386 31.25 3.63 -12.02
C LEU A 386 32.73 4.05 -12.09
N CYS A 387 33.40 4.25 -10.94
CA CYS A 387 34.80 4.68 -10.91
C CYS A 387 35.74 3.66 -11.57
N VAL A 388 35.51 2.37 -11.36
CA VAL A 388 36.32 1.32 -12.00
C VAL A 388 36.02 1.24 -13.50
N SER A 389 34.78 1.44 -13.92
CA SER A 389 34.44 1.51 -15.34
C SER A 389 35.19 2.65 -16.04
N LEU A 390 35.33 3.83 -15.40
CA LEU A 390 36.14 4.93 -15.92
C LEU A 390 37.62 4.55 -16.05
N LEU A 391 38.18 3.86 -15.06
CA LEU A 391 39.56 3.38 -15.13
C LEU A 391 39.75 2.41 -16.32
N ILE A 392 38.85 1.44 -16.49
CA ILE A 392 38.91 0.48 -17.61
C ILE A 392 38.81 1.21 -18.94
N VAL A 393 37.86 2.13 -19.09
CA VAL A 393 37.69 2.92 -20.32
C VAL A 393 38.92 3.78 -20.60
N SER A 394 39.52 4.36 -19.56
CA SER A 394 40.76 5.14 -19.70
C SER A 394 41.92 4.27 -20.19
N LEU A 395 42.05 3.04 -19.67
CA LEU A 395 43.06 2.08 -20.13
C LEU A 395 42.82 1.63 -21.58
N LEU A 396 41.57 1.41 -21.97
CA LEU A 396 41.21 1.11 -23.36
C LEU A 396 41.52 2.30 -24.29
N ALA A 397 41.31 3.53 -23.83
CA ALA A 397 41.61 4.75 -24.61
C ALA A 397 43.12 4.95 -24.87
N LEU A 398 44.00 4.44 -23.97
CA LEU A 398 45.46 4.50 -24.15
C LEU A 398 45.95 3.66 -25.33
N ILE A 399 45.19 2.63 -25.75
CA ILE A 399 45.54 1.78 -26.91
C ILE A 399 45.65 2.64 -28.18
N ASN A 400 44.87 3.71 -28.27
CA ASN A 400 44.88 4.62 -29.41
C ASN A 400 46.23 5.31 -29.66
N ILE A 401 47.07 5.45 -28.63
CA ILE A 401 48.40 6.06 -28.77
C ILE A 401 49.31 5.18 -29.66
N GLY A 402 49.13 3.86 -29.60
CA GLY A 402 49.97 2.89 -30.31
C GLY A 402 49.34 2.26 -31.56
N SER A 403 48.06 2.50 -31.85
CA SER A 403 47.38 1.94 -33.02
C SER A 403 46.39 2.94 -33.62
N SER A 404 46.51 3.15 -34.94
CA SER A 404 45.59 3.97 -35.74
C SER A 404 44.22 3.32 -35.95
N VAL A 405 44.10 2.01 -35.69
CA VAL A 405 42.87 1.21 -35.90
C VAL A 405 42.21 0.82 -34.57
N ALA A 406 42.64 1.44 -33.46
CA ALA A 406 42.14 1.16 -32.11
C ALA A 406 40.61 1.31 -31.98
N PHE A 407 40.01 2.28 -32.66
CA PHE A 407 38.55 2.44 -32.70
C PHE A 407 37.84 1.19 -33.22
N ASN A 408 38.26 0.73 -34.40
CA ASN A 408 37.63 -0.41 -35.07
C ASN A 408 37.78 -1.67 -34.21
N ALA A 409 38.93 -1.85 -33.57
CA ALA A 409 39.15 -2.93 -32.62
C ALA A 409 38.20 -2.86 -31.41
N ILE A 410 37.96 -1.68 -30.84
CA ILE A 410 37.01 -1.48 -29.72
C ILE A 410 35.57 -1.81 -30.14
N MET A 411 35.16 -1.34 -31.33
CA MET A 411 33.84 -1.57 -31.91
C MET A 411 33.57 -3.05 -32.17
N SER A 412 34.52 -3.71 -32.85
CA SER A 412 34.51 -5.16 -33.09
C SER A 412 34.48 -5.96 -31.79
N LEU A 413 35.32 -5.58 -30.81
CA LEU A 413 35.39 -6.25 -29.52
C LEU A 413 34.07 -6.17 -28.75
N GLY A 414 33.45 -4.98 -28.68
CA GLY A 414 32.17 -4.80 -28.00
C GLY A 414 31.04 -5.56 -28.66
N THR A 415 31.00 -5.52 -29.99
CA THR A 415 30.04 -6.29 -30.80
C THR A 415 30.22 -7.78 -30.51
N ALA A 416 31.42 -8.33 -30.69
CA ALA A 416 31.69 -9.74 -30.43
C ALA A 416 31.30 -10.18 -29.01
N ALA A 417 31.63 -9.36 -28.01
CA ALA A 417 31.38 -9.67 -26.61
C ALA A 417 29.87 -9.70 -26.27
N LEU A 418 29.09 -8.74 -26.76
CA LEU A 418 27.64 -8.73 -26.59
C LEU A 418 26.96 -9.86 -27.37
N LEU A 419 27.35 -10.09 -28.63
CA LEU A 419 26.80 -11.20 -29.43
C LEU A 419 27.06 -12.57 -28.81
N SER A 420 28.23 -12.76 -28.19
CA SER A 420 28.52 -13.98 -27.43
C SER A 420 27.50 -14.21 -26.31
N SER A 421 27.12 -13.14 -25.59
CA SER A 421 26.09 -13.23 -24.54
C SER A 421 24.70 -13.57 -25.11
N TYR A 422 24.38 -13.08 -26.32
CA TYR A 422 23.12 -13.36 -27.00
C TYR A 422 23.07 -14.80 -27.51
N ILE A 423 24.15 -15.29 -28.13
CA ILE A 423 24.27 -16.66 -28.61
C ILE A 423 24.07 -17.64 -27.46
N ILE A 424 24.76 -17.44 -26.33
CA ILE A 424 24.67 -18.36 -25.19
C ILE A 424 23.25 -18.33 -24.59
N SER A 425 22.66 -17.15 -24.38
CA SER A 425 21.32 -17.01 -23.79
C SER A 425 20.21 -17.59 -24.68
N ILE A 426 20.19 -17.25 -25.97
CA ILE A 426 19.20 -17.77 -26.93
C ILE A 426 19.38 -19.28 -27.13
N SER A 427 20.62 -19.79 -27.17
CA SER A 427 20.87 -21.23 -27.25
C SER A 427 20.32 -21.98 -26.03
N CYS A 428 20.47 -21.43 -24.82
CA CYS A 428 19.95 -22.05 -23.61
C CYS A 428 18.40 -22.16 -23.63
N VAL A 429 17.70 -21.08 -23.98
CA VAL A 429 16.22 -21.12 -24.07
C VAL A 429 15.76 -22.05 -25.21
N ARG A 430 16.47 -22.05 -26.35
CA ARG A 430 16.18 -22.92 -27.50
C ARG A 430 16.32 -24.40 -27.17
N ILE A 431 17.40 -24.79 -26.48
CA ILE A 431 17.66 -26.16 -26.02
C ILE A 431 16.57 -26.60 -25.03
N ARG A 432 16.19 -25.71 -24.12
CA ARG A 432 15.13 -25.99 -23.13
C ARG A 432 13.77 -26.23 -23.78
N ARG A 433 13.41 -25.41 -24.78
CA ARG A 433 12.23 -25.61 -25.63
C ARG A 433 12.28 -26.92 -26.41
N TRP A 434 13.43 -27.23 -27.01
CA TRP A 434 13.62 -28.48 -27.75
C TRP A 434 13.41 -29.73 -26.91
N ARG A 435 13.84 -29.69 -25.64
CA ARG A 435 13.66 -30.79 -24.67
C ARG A 435 12.26 -30.85 -24.05
N GLY A 436 11.33 -29.96 -24.45
CA GLY A 436 9.99 -29.90 -23.87
C GLY A 436 9.96 -29.52 -22.38
N GLN A 437 11.02 -28.87 -21.89
CA GLN A 437 11.12 -28.50 -20.47
C GLN A 437 10.32 -27.22 -20.19
N PRO A 438 9.65 -27.13 -19.03
CA PRO A 438 8.85 -25.96 -18.70
C PRO A 438 9.71 -24.70 -18.58
N LEU A 439 9.21 -23.62 -19.17
CA LEU A 439 9.74 -22.26 -19.06
C LEU A 439 8.94 -21.44 -18.04
N PRO A 440 9.53 -20.37 -17.47
CA PRO A 440 8.80 -19.43 -16.64
C PRO A 440 7.60 -18.82 -17.36
N PRO A 441 6.54 -18.43 -16.64
CA PRO A 441 5.42 -17.72 -17.25
C PRO A 441 5.90 -16.41 -17.87
N THR A 442 5.40 -16.10 -19.05
CA THR A 442 5.72 -14.89 -19.80
C THR A 442 4.47 -14.06 -20.04
N ARG A 443 4.60 -12.72 -20.06
CA ARG A 443 3.49 -11.80 -20.34
C ARG A 443 3.46 -11.31 -21.78
N TRP A 444 4.58 -11.43 -22.49
CA TRP A 444 4.70 -11.25 -23.93
C TRP A 444 5.39 -12.47 -24.53
N SER A 445 4.79 -13.08 -25.56
CA SER A 445 5.30 -14.30 -26.19
C SER A 445 5.02 -14.30 -27.69
N MET A 446 5.92 -14.90 -28.45
CA MET A 446 5.70 -15.21 -29.87
C MET A 446 4.94 -16.53 -30.07
N GLY A 447 4.61 -17.23 -28.98
CA GLY A 447 3.83 -18.47 -28.99
C GLY A 447 4.53 -19.59 -29.75
N LYS A 448 3.86 -20.12 -30.79
CA LYS A 448 4.37 -21.24 -31.59
C LYS A 448 5.56 -20.86 -32.46
N PHE A 449 5.76 -19.58 -32.74
CA PHE A 449 6.87 -19.10 -33.58
C PHE A 449 8.20 -19.00 -32.82
N SER A 450 8.20 -19.03 -31.49
CA SER A 450 9.42 -18.78 -30.71
C SER A 450 10.58 -19.73 -31.05
N PRO A 451 10.39 -21.06 -31.21
CA PRO A 451 11.50 -21.95 -31.59
C PRO A 451 12.11 -21.65 -32.97
N PHE A 452 11.29 -21.18 -33.93
CA PHE A 452 11.76 -20.76 -35.25
C PHE A 452 12.61 -19.49 -35.14
N VAL A 453 12.08 -18.48 -34.46
CA VAL A 453 12.74 -17.19 -34.26
C VAL A 453 14.07 -17.35 -33.51
N ASP A 454 14.12 -18.16 -32.44
CA ASP A 454 15.35 -18.49 -31.73
C ASP A 454 16.40 -19.13 -32.65
N THR A 455 15.98 -20.06 -33.53
CA THR A 455 16.90 -20.81 -34.41
C THR A 455 17.52 -19.88 -35.45
N VAL A 456 16.71 -19.05 -36.09
CA VAL A 456 17.18 -18.04 -37.05
C VAL A 456 18.11 -17.04 -36.35
N SER A 457 17.77 -16.62 -35.13
CA SER A 457 18.60 -15.72 -34.33
C SER A 457 20.01 -16.28 -34.11
N ILE A 458 20.13 -17.56 -33.72
CA ILE A 458 21.43 -18.20 -33.49
C ILE A 458 22.26 -18.25 -34.77
N LEU A 459 21.64 -18.58 -35.90
CA LEU A 459 22.34 -18.65 -37.20
C LEU A 459 22.87 -17.26 -37.61
N VAL A 460 22.02 -16.23 -37.53
CA VAL A 460 22.42 -14.84 -37.81
C VAL A 460 23.55 -14.40 -36.89
N LEU A 461 23.41 -14.62 -35.58
CA LEU A 461 24.42 -14.24 -34.61
C LEU A 461 25.75 -14.96 -34.84
N ALA A 462 25.74 -16.24 -35.23
CA ALA A 462 26.97 -16.98 -35.50
C ALA A 462 27.75 -16.41 -36.69
N VAL A 463 27.04 -16.03 -37.77
CA VAL A 463 27.66 -15.37 -38.93
C VAL A 463 28.28 -14.04 -38.51
N VAL A 464 27.48 -13.17 -37.89
CA VAL A 464 27.93 -11.82 -37.50
C VAL A 464 29.07 -11.87 -36.48
N TRP A 465 29.00 -12.77 -35.50
CA TRP A 465 30.06 -12.97 -34.51
C TRP A 465 31.38 -13.38 -35.17
N THR A 466 31.34 -14.23 -36.19
CA THR A 466 32.55 -14.65 -36.92
C THR A 466 33.21 -13.45 -37.62
N PHE A 467 32.43 -12.65 -38.36
CA PHE A 467 32.95 -11.50 -39.09
C PHE A 467 33.35 -10.33 -38.21
N SER A 468 32.85 -10.25 -36.96
CA SER A 468 33.24 -9.19 -36.03
C SER A 468 34.74 -9.18 -35.69
N PHE A 469 35.42 -10.32 -35.80
CA PHE A 469 36.87 -10.44 -35.57
C PHE A 469 37.72 -10.24 -36.82
N PHE A 470 37.12 -10.15 -38.01
CA PHE A 470 37.87 -9.94 -39.24
C PHE A 470 38.43 -8.50 -39.29
N PRO A 471 39.61 -8.31 -39.90
CA PRO A 471 40.09 -6.96 -40.21
C PRO A 471 39.22 -6.31 -41.29
N LEU A 472 39.31 -4.98 -41.41
CA LEU A 472 38.55 -4.24 -42.42
C LEU A 472 39.08 -4.50 -43.84
N THR A 473 40.41 -4.62 -43.98
CA THR A 473 41.11 -4.93 -45.24
C THR A 473 41.76 -6.31 -45.15
N ARG A 474 41.97 -6.97 -46.29
CA ARG A 474 42.62 -8.29 -46.34
C ARG A 474 44.09 -8.23 -45.94
N GLU A 475 44.81 -7.23 -46.45
CA GLU A 475 46.22 -7.01 -46.09
C GLU A 475 46.29 -6.21 -44.79
N VAL A 476 47.03 -6.73 -43.82
CA VAL A 476 47.16 -6.19 -42.47
C VAL A 476 48.59 -6.29 -41.96
N ASP A 477 49.00 -5.30 -41.18
CA ASP A 477 50.23 -5.28 -40.39
C ASP A 477 49.92 -5.17 -38.88
N VAL A 478 50.94 -5.06 -38.04
CA VAL A 478 50.79 -4.97 -36.58
C VAL A 478 49.95 -3.75 -36.15
N GLN A 479 50.05 -2.63 -36.87
CA GLN A 479 49.36 -1.39 -36.53
C GLN A 479 47.91 -1.36 -37.03
N SER A 480 47.63 -2.06 -38.14
CA SER A 480 46.33 -2.09 -38.83
C SER A 480 45.47 -3.32 -38.55
N MET A 481 46.03 -4.36 -37.93
CA MET A 481 45.29 -5.57 -37.56
C MET A 481 44.16 -5.31 -36.55
N ASN A 482 43.05 -6.04 -36.69
CA ASN A 482 41.97 -6.04 -35.71
C ASN A 482 42.32 -6.91 -34.48
N TRP A 483 42.82 -6.27 -33.42
CA TRP A 483 43.24 -6.92 -32.18
C TRP A 483 42.09 -7.39 -31.26
N SER A 484 40.83 -7.26 -31.69
CA SER A 484 39.65 -7.63 -30.89
C SER A 484 39.68 -9.10 -30.43
N ILE A 485 40.09 -10.04 -31.28
CA ILE A 485 40.14 -11.47 -30.93
C ILE A 485 41.14 -11.76 -29.79
N ALA A 486 42.28 -11.05 -29.77
CA ALA A 486 43.30 -11.22 -28.74
C ALA A 486 42.76 -10.73 -27.37
N ILE A 487 42.09 -9.57 -27.35
CA ILE A 487 41.51 -9.02 -26.12
C ILE A 487 40.34 -9.89 -25.64
N TYR A 488 39.45 -10.29 -26.54
CA TYR A 488 38.31 -11.16 -26.22
C TYR A 488 38.77 -12.52 -25.67
N GLY A 489 39.74 -13.15 -26.35
CA GLY A 489 40.35 -14.42 -25.92
C GLY A 489 41.05 -14.28 -24.58
N GLY A 490 41.84 -13.22 -24.38
CA GLY A 490 42.53 -12.93 -23.11
C GLY A 490 41.56 -12.80 -21.94
N VAL A 491 40.50 -12.00 -22.08
CA VAL A 491 39.47 -11.85 -21.03
C VAL A 491 38.74 -13.17 -20.77
N THR A 492 38.45 -13.94 -21.82
CA THR A 492 37.81 -15.26 -21.69
C THR A 492 38.70 -16.25 -20.93
N ILE A 493 40.00 -16.29 -21.25
CA ILE A 493 40.98 -17.14 -20.56
C ILE A 493 41.12 -16.73 -19.09
N VAL A 494 41.24 -15.43 -18.79
CA VAL A 494 41.30 -14.92 -17.42
C VAL A 494 40.03 -15.26 -16.65
N SER A 495 38.86 -15.09 -17.26
CA SER A 495 37.58 -15.44 -16.67
C SER A 495 37.49 -16.93 -16.32
N LEU A 496 37.85 -17.82 -17.25
CA LEU A 496 37.86 -19.27 -17.02
C LEU A 496 38.91 -19.68 -15.98
N GLY A 497 40.11 -19.11 -16.05
CA GLY A 497 41.18 -19.34 -15.07
C GLY A 497 40.75 -18.96 -13.65
N TYR A 498 40.14 -17.79 -13.48
CA TYR A 498 39.58 -17.36 -12.19
C TYR A 498 38.38 -18.23 -11.76
N TYR A 499 37.55 -18.69 -12.71
CA TYR A 499 36.44 -19.60 -12.41
C TYR A 499 36.94 -20.92 -11.82
N PHE A 500 37.89 -21.58 -12.48
CA PHE A 500 38.40 -22.88 -12.03
C PHE A 500 39.24 -22.80 -10.75
N THR A 501 39.95 -21.69 -10.53
CA THR A 501 40.80 -21.50 -9.33
C THR A 501 40.01 -21.06 -8.09
N TYR A 502 39.06 -20.13 -8.24
CA TYR A 502 38.35 -19.50 -7.11
C TYR A 502 36.83 -19.45 -7.29
N ALA A 503 36.32 -18.91 -8.41
CA ALA A 503 34.90 -18.56 -8.51
C ALA A 503 33.96 -19.77 -8.42
N ARG A 504 34.37 -20.96 -8.87
CA ARG A 504 33.58 -22.21 -8.75
C ARG A 504 33.17 -22.53 -7.30
N LYS A 505 33.92 -22.04 -6.31
CA LYS A 505 33.63 -22.23 -4.87
C LYS A 505 32.62 -21.22 -4.32
N VAL A 506 32.52 -20.05 -4.95
CA VAL A 506 31.87 -18.85 -4.36
C VAL A 506 30.69 -18.36 -5.19
N TYR A 507 30.81 -18.38 -6.52
CA TYR A 507 29.75 -18.05 -7.46
C TYR A 507 28.72 -19.18 -7.49
N LYS A 508 27.46 -18.84 -7.22
CA LYS A 508 26.32 -19.74 -7.39
C LYS A 508 25.38 -19.10 -8.38
N GLY A 509 24.95 -19.87 -9.38
CA GLY A 509 23.94 -19.45 -10.33
C GLY A 509 22.74 -18.82 -9.59
N PRO A 510 22.25 -17.65 -10.03
CA PRO A 510 21.09 -16.98 -9.45
C PRO A 510 19.91 -17.92 -9.11
N VAL A 511 19.58 -18.84 -10.03
CA VAL A 511 18.47 -19.79 -9.86
C VAL A 511 18.77 -20.90 -8.85
N THR A 512 20.03 -21.26 -8.65
CA THR A 512 20.44 -22.30 -7.68
C THR A 512 20.14 -21.88 -6.23
N ARG A 513 20.00 -20.57 -5.94
CA ARG A 513 19.58 -20.08 -4.61
C ARG A 513 18.14 -20.45 -4.26
N LEU A 514 17.29 -20.66 -5.27
CA LEU A 514 15.93 -21.18 -5.08
C LEU A 514 15.98 -22.69 -4.80
N CYS A 515 16.79 -23.46 -5.54
CA CYS A 515 16.91 -24.91 -5.29
C CYS A 515 17.52 -25.24 -3.93
N VAL A 516 18.53 -24.49 -3.45
CA VAL A 516 19.09 -24.68 -2.10
C VAL A 516 18.11 -24.25 -1.00
N ALA A 517 17.24 -23.27 -1.27
CA ALA A 517 16.16 -22.88 -0.36
C ALA A 517 14.97 -23.87 -0.36
N PHE A 518 14.86 -24.72 -1.39
CA PHE A 518 13.69 -25.60 -1.60
C PHE A 518 13.99 -27.10 -1.79
N GLY A 519 15.25 -27.57 -1.63
CA GLY A 519 15.56 -28.96 -1.29
C GLY A 519 16.86 -29.54 -1.85
N SER A 520 17.78 -29.95 -0.96
CA SER A 520 18.44 -31.28 -0.94
C SER A 520 19.45 -31.38 0.23
N GLU A 521 19.03 -31.05 1.44
CA GLU A 521 19.65 -31.53 2.68
C GLU A 521 18.76 -31.01 3.81
N THR A 522 18.42 -31.89 4.76
CA THR A 522 17.77 -31.55 6.02
C THR A 522 18.69 -30.66 6.84
N VAL A 523 18.80 -29.37 6.46
CA VAL A 523 19.38 -28.36 7.32
C VAL A 523 18.31 -28.03 8.36
N ALA A 524 18.52 -28.53 9.58
CA ALA A 524 17.77 -28.11 10.74
C ALA A 524 17.84 -26.57 10.83
N PHE A 525 16.74 -25.89 10.52
CA PHE A 525 16.63 -24.46 10.78
C PHE A 525 16.77 -24.23 12.29
N PRO A 526 17.47 -23.15 12.73
CA PRO A 526 17.51 -22.82 14.14
C PRO A 526 16.07 -22.66 14.64
N ARG A 527 15.72 -23.32 15.74
CA ARG A 527 14.44 -23.20 16.43
C ARG A 527 14.17 -21.74 16.82
N PHE A 528 13.60 -20.96 15.91
CA PHE A 528 13.07 -19.66 16.24
C PHE A 528 11.70 -19.87 16.88
N LYS A 529 11.65 -19.85 18.21
CA LYS A 529 10.40 -19.57 18.94
C LYS A 529 9.91 -18.18 18.51
N ILE A 530 9.11 -18.12 17.44
CA ILE A 530 8.48 -16.88 17.00
C ILE A 530 7.49 -16.48 18.08
N LYS A 531 7.82 -15.42 18.84
CA LYS A 531 6.90 -14.83 19.81
C LYS A 531 5.88 -13.99 19.06
N TYR A 532 4.68 -14.54 18.88
CA TYR A 532 3.57 -13.81 18.28
C TYR A 532 3.06 -12.71 19.22
N ASP A 533 2.41 -11.70 18.66
CA ASP A 533 1.68 -10.70 19.43
C ASP A 533 0.48 -11.35 20.13
N ASP A 534 0.11 -10.90 21.34
CA ASP A 534 -0.97 -11.50 22.14
C ASP A 534 -2.29 -11.63 21.38
N SER A 535 -2.55 -10.70 20.46
CA SER A 535 -3.72 -10.73 19.57
C SER A 535 -3.69 -11.86 18.54
N THR A 536 -2.51 -12.11 18.01
CA THR A 536 -2.23 -13.19 17.06
C THR A 536 -2.31 -14.53 17.79
N GLU A 537 -1.73 -14.63 18.99
CA GLU A 537 -1.74 -15.85 19.80
C GLU A 537 -3.17 -16.33 20.12
N LYS A 538 -4.05 -15.40 20.52
CA LYS A 538 -5.47 -15.70 20.76
C LYS A 538 -6.20 -16.20 19.50
N SER A 539 -5.88 -15.61 18.34
CA SER A 539 -6.47 -16.01 17.06
C SER A 539 -6.00 -17.42 16.66
N LEU A 540 -4.71 -17.72 16.84
CA LEU A 540 -4.15 -19.06 16.64
C LEU A 540 -4.79 -20.08 17.59
N GLN A 541 -4.96 -19.74 18.87
CA GLN A 541 -5.58 -20.64 19.85
C GLN A 541 -7.04 -20.97 19.51
N ARG A 542 -7.82 -19.97 19.07
CA ARG A 542 -9.20 -20.20 18.63
C ARG A 542 -9.26 -21.15 17.42
N ILE A 543 -8.37 -20.96 16.45
CA ILE A 543 -8.33 -21.79 15.24
C ILE A 543 -7.83 -23.20 15.55
N LYS A 544 -6.88 -23.34 16.47
CA LYS A 544 -6.47 -24.63 17.02
C LYS A 544 -7.65 -25.38 17.64
N GLN A 545 -8.45 -24.72 18.49
CA GLN A 545 -9.64 -25.33 19.08
C GLN A 545 -10.66 -25.80 18.03
N ASN A 546 -10.86 -25.01 16.98
CA ASN A 546 -11.73 -25.40 15.86
C ASN A 546 -11.19 -26.64 15.13
N PHE A 547 -9.88 -26.72 14.90
CA PHE A 547 -9.28 -27.89 14.26
C PHE A 547 -9.37 -29.13 15.16
N ILE A 548 -9.14 -29.00 16.47
CA ILE A 548 -9.33 -30.09 17.45
C ILE A 548 -10.77 -30.62 17.40
N GLN A 549 -11.76 -29.73 17.35
CA GLN A 549 -13.17 -30.10 17.28
C GLN A 549 -13.54 -30.80 15.97
N PHE A 550 -12.89 -30.43 14.86
CA PHE A 550 -13.04 -31.12 13.59
C PHE A 550 -12.40 -32.52 13.64
N THR A 551 -11.15 -32.61 14.11
CA THR A 551 -10.42 -33.89 14.16
C THR A 551 -11.02 -34.89 15.15
N SER A 552 -11.74 -34.44 16.19
CA SER A 552 -12.45 -35.36 17.09
C SER A 552 -13.60 -36.13 16.42
N GLN A 553 -14.00 -35.73 15.21
CA GLN A 553 -15.04 -36.39 14.40
C GLN A 553 -14.43 -37.36 13.38
N LEU A 554 -13.10 -37.41 13.25
CA LEU A 554 -12.38 -38.30 12.33
C LEU A 554 -11.89 -39.56 13.06
N GLN A 555 -11.53 -40.61 12.30
CA GLN A 555 -10.91 -41.82 12.84
C GLN A 555 -9.47 -41.97 12.34
N PRO A 556 -8.45 -41.99 13.23
CA PRO A 556 -8.54 -41.87 14.70
C PRO A 556 -8.89 -40.44 15.16
N PRO A 557 -9.56 -40.24 16.32
CA PRO A 557 -9.94 -38.91 16.82
C PRO A 557 -8.77 -38.20 17.50
N ASP A 558 -7.64 -38.08 16.79
CA ASP A 558 -6.37 -37.58 17.30
C ASP A 558 -5.90 -36.35 16.50
N TYR A 559 -5.85 -35.22 17.20
CA TYR A 559 -5.38 -33.94 16.66
C TYR A 559 -3.94 -34.03 16.11
N GLU A 560 -3.01 -34.65 16.84
CA GLU A 560 -1.59 -34.70 16.43
C GLU A 560 -1.39 -35.61 15.23
N HIS A 561 -2.12 -36.73 15.19
CA HIS A 561 -2.12 -37.65 14.06
C HIS A 561 -2.49 -36.94 12.75
N TRP A 562 -3.62 -36.22 12.73
CA TRP A 562 -4.10 -35.50 11.55
C TRP A 562 -3.26 -34.28 11.20
N LEU A 563 -2.63 -33.65 12.20
CA LEU A 563 -1.71 -32.53 11.97
C LEU A 563 -0.45 -32.99 11.23
N LYS A 564 0.12 -34.14 11.59
CA LYS A 564 1.31 -34.74 10.93
C LYS A 564 0.99 -35.30 9.55
N ASN A 565 -0.20 -35.87 9.36
CA ASN A 565 -0.64 -36.50 8.11
C ASN A 565 -1.54 -35.58 7.26
N VAL A 566 -1.17 -34.30 7.14
CA VAL A 566 -1.99 -33.30 6.44
C VAL A 566 -2.02 -33.56 4.93
N THR A 567 -3.22 -33.64 4.35
CA THR A 567 -3.44 -33.78 2.91
C THR A 567 -4.39 -32.70 2.40
N LEU A 568 -4.47 -32.50 1.08
CA LEU A 568 -5.42 -31.55 0.50
C LEU A 568 -6.87 -31.90 0.86
N ARG A 569 -7.23 -33.19 0.89
CA ARG A 569 -8.58 -33.63 1.28
C ARG A 569 -8.92 -33.31 2.73
N LEU A 570 -7.96 -33.46 3.65
CA LEU A 570 -8.15 -33.07 5.05
C LEU A 570 -8.34 -31.56 5.19
N ILE A 571 -7.52 -30.78 4.46
CA ILE A 571 -7.63 -29.31 4.42
C ILE A 571 -9.00 -28.90 3.91
N GLU A 572 -9.43 -29.48 2.80
CA GLU A 572 -10.74 -29.21 2.21
C GLU A 572 -11.87 -29.56 3.19
N GLY A 573 -11.85 -30.75 3.80
CA GLY A 573 -12.84 -31.16 4.79
C GLY A 573 -12.91 -30.20 5.98
N PHE A 574 -11.75 -29.72 6.48
CA PHE A 574 -11.73 -28.76 7.58
C PHE A 574 -12.29 -27.38 7.17
N LEU A 575 -11.93 -26.90 5.97
CA LEU A 575 -12.40 -25.62 5.46
C LEU A 575 -13.93 -25.63 5.22
N ARG A 576 -14.48 -26.71 4.67
CA ARG A 576 -15.92 -26.94 4.50
C ARG A 576 -16.64 -27.00 5.83
N TRP A 577 -16.14 -27.83 6.75
CA TRP A 577 -16.66 -27.91 8.13
C TRP A 577 -16.70 -26.53 8.80
N TYR A 578 -15.68 -25.70 8.58
CA TYR A 578 -15.65 -24.35 9.13
C TYR A 578 -16.75 -23.47 8.55
N LEU A 579 -16.95 -23.48 7.23
CA LEU A 579 -18.00 -22.71 6.53
C LEU A 579 -19.41 -23.15 6.93
N GLU A 580 -19.64 -24.44 7.13
CA GLU A 580 -20.93 -24.98 7.57
C GLU A 580 -21.27 -24.59 9.02
N ASN A 581 -20.25 -24.50 9.89
CA ASN A 581 -20.45 -24.25 11.32
C ASN A 581 -20.31 -22.76 11.70
N HIS A 582 -19.81 -21.91 10.81
CA HIS A 582 -19.56 -20.49 11.08
C HIS A 582 -20.14 -19.59 9.99
N LYS A 583 -20.71 -18.45 10.39
CA LYS A 583 -21.22 -17.46 9.43
C LYS A 583 -20.07 -16.70 8.78
N VAL A 584 -19.57 -17.21 7.66
CA VAL A 584 -18.55 -16.57 6.82
C VAL A 584 -19.21 -16.11 5.54
N GLU A 585 -19.21 -14.81 5.29
CA GLU A 585 -19.91 -14.20 4.15
C GLU A 585 -18.95 -13.71 3.07
N ALA A 586 -17.66 -13.52 3.38
CA ALA A 586 -16.71 -12.87 2.48
C ALA A 586 -15.44 -13.69 2.26
N GLN A 587 -15.02 -13.81 1.01
CA GLN A 587 -13.83 -14.57 0.61
C GLN A 587 -12.57 -14.03 1.29
N SER A 588 -12.42 -12.70 1.35
CA SER A 588 -11.27 -12.05 1.98
C SER A 588 -11.12 -12.39 3.47
N GLY A 589 -12.24 -12.50 4.20
CA GLY A 589 -12.25 -12.93 5.60
C GLY A 589 -11.87 -14.41 5.75
N PHE A 590 -12.29 -15.24 4.81
CA PHE A 590 -12.01 -16.67 4.81
C PHE A 590 -10.54 -16.99 4.47
N LEU A 591 -9.93 -16.24 3.56
CA LEU A 591 -8.49 -16.31 3.27
C LEU A 591 -7.62 -15.99 4.50
N VAL A 592 -8.08 -15.05 5.34
CA VAL A 592 -7.41 -14.74 6.61
C VAL A 592 -7.50 -15.92 7.58
N PHE A 593 -8.66 -16.58 7.68
CA PHE A 593 -8.82 -17.80 8.48
C PHE A 593 -7.89 -18.92 7.99
N ALA A 594 -7.89 -19.20 6.68
CA ALA A 594 -7.00 -20.18 6.04
C ALA A 594 -5.52 -19.90 6.35
N ARG A 595 -5.10 -18.63 6.30
CA ARG A 595 -3.75 -18.20 6.67
C ARG A 595 -3.43 -18.54 8.12
N TYR A 596 -4.31 -18.20 9.06
CA TYR A 596 -4.06 -18.46 10.48
C TYR A 596 -4.05 -19.96 10.80
N TRP A 597 -4.87 -20.78 10.13
CA TRP A 597 -4.78 -22.23 10.29
C TRP A 597 -3.42 -22.77 9.84
N ARG A 598 -2.87 -22.30 8.71
CA ARG A 598 -1.49 -22.66 8.31
C ARG A 598 -0.47 -22.24 9.36
N MET A 599 -0.67 -21.10 10.01
CA MET A 599 0.21 -20.65 11.10
C MET A 599 0.10 -21.56 12.34
N VAL A 600 -1.09 -22.05 12.68
CA VAL A 600 -1.28 -23.07 13.73
C VAL A 600 -0.53 -24.34 13.35
N TRP A 601 -0.66 -24.80 12.10
CA TRP A 601 0.07 -25.96 11.61
C TRP A 601 1.58 -25.78 11.78
N CYS A 602 2.16 -24.68 11.25
CA CYS A 602 3.59 -24.41 11.37
C CYS A 602 4.09 -24.33 12.82
N ARG A 603 3.30 -23.73 13.71
CA ARG A 603 3.65 -23.59 15.13
C ARG A 603 3.67 -24.93 15.84
N ASP A 604 2.69 -25.79 15.56
CA ASP A 604 2.47 -27.03 16.29
C ASP A 604 3.25 -28.22 15.67
N THR A 605 3.66 -28.14 14.40
CA THR A 605 4.57 -29.11 13.76
C THR A 605 6.05 -28.69 13.75
N ASP A 606 6.35 -27.47 14.22
CA ASP A 606 7.69 -26.85 14.16
C ASP A 606 8.32 -26.91 12.75
N SER A 607 7.47 -26.85 11.71
CA SER A 607 7.84 -27.07 10.31
C SER A 607 7.21 -26.04 9.37
N LEU A 608 7.84 -25.79 8.22
CA LEU A 608 7.26 -24.93 7.17
C LEU A 608 6.10 -25.63 6.45
N PHE A 609 4.97 -24.95 6.28
CA PHE A 609 3.80 -25.49 5.59
C PHE A 609 4.16 -25.83 4.12
N PRO A 610 3.88 -27.05 3.62
CA PRO A 610 4.29 -27.46 2.27
C PRO A 610 3.79 -26.51 1.17
N TYR A 611 4.69 -26.11 0.27
CA TYR A 611 4.40 -25.08 -0.74
C TYR A 611 3.29 -25.49 -1.71
N GLN A 612 3.27 -26.75 -2.16
CA GLN A 612 2.22 -27.27 -3.05
C GLN A 612 0.85 -27.25 -2.38
N LEU A 613 0.75 -27.76 -1.14
CA LEU A 613 -0.49 -27.70 -0.35
C LEU A 613 -0.95 -26.26 -0.11
N ARG A 614 -0.01 -25.31 0.09
CA ARG A 614 -0.35 -23.88 0.25
C ARG A 614 -1.02 -23.31 -1.00
N ARG A 615 -0.49 -23.61 -2.20
CA ARG A 615 -1.08 -23.18 -3.47
C ARG A 615 -2.46 -23.81 -3.69
N GLN A 616 -2.57 -25.12 -3.47
CA GLN A 616 -3.82 -25.85 -3.64
C GLN A 616 -4.90 -25.39 -2.66
N MET A 617 -4.55 -25.15 -1.39
CA MET A 617 -5.46 -24.57 -0.40
C MET A 617 -5.93 -23.17 -0.80
N THR A 618 -5.03 -22.33 -1.31
CA THR A 618 -5.40 -20.96 -1.73
C THR A 618 -6.30 -20.99 -2.95
N TYR A 619 -5.99 -21.85 -3.93
CA TYR A 619 -6.84 -22.10 -5.10
C TYR A 619 -8.23 -22.57 -4.67
N LEU A 620 -8.30 -23.61 -3.84
CA LEU A 620 -9.54 -24.17 -3.29
C LEU A 620 -10.42 -23.11 -2.62
N VAL A 621 -9.82 -22.22 -1.82
CA VAL A 621 -10.56 -21.11 -1.19
C VAL A 621 -11.04 -20.12 -2.23
N CYS A 622 -10.19 -19.72 -3.18
CA CYS A 622 -10.50 -18.66 -4.15
C CYS A 622 -11.43 -19.10 -5.30
N THR A 623 -11.62 -20.40 -5.50
CA THR A 623 -12.48 -20.95 -6.57
C THR A 623 -13.59 -21.79 -5.95
N THR A 624 -13.36 -23.10 -5.77
CA THR A 624 -14.39 -24.08 -5.40
C THR A 624 -15.20 -23.68 -4.17
N LEU A 625 -14.56 -23.29 -3.07
CA LEU A 625 -15.29 -22.93 -1.84
C LEU A 625 -15.94 -21.54 -1.91
N THR A 626 -15.42 -20.66 -2.76
CA THR A 626 -16.07 -19.36 -3.00
C THR A 626 -17.35 -19.54 -3.80
N ASP A 627 -17.29 -20.33 -4.87
CA ASP A 627 -18.44 -20.57 -5.75
C ASP A 627 -19.52 -21.40 -5.03
N GLU A 628 -19.12 -22.44 -4.31
CA GLU A 628 -20.06 -23.35 -3.64
C GLU A 628 -20.79 -22.72 -2.45
N TYR A 629 -20.14 -21.81 -1.72
CA TYR A 629 -20.72 -21.12 -0.56
C TYR A 629 -21.10 -19.66 -0.87
N GLU A 630 -21.08 -19.27 -2.15
CA GLU A 630 -21.41 -17.94 -2.65
C GLU A 630 -20.74 -16.81 -1.83
N LEU A 631 -19.43 -16.95 -1.59
CA LEU A 631 -18.70 -16.00 -0.77
C LEU A 631 -18.57 -14.66 -1.49
N ASP A 632 -18.93 -13.57 -0.80
CA ASP A 632 -18.84 -12.20 -1.29
C ASP A 632 -17.39 -11.87 -1.69
N LEU A 633 -17.25 -11.50 -2.97
CA LEU A 633 -16.02 -11.05 -3.62
C LEU A 633 -15.82 -9.54 -3.51
N GLU A 634 -16.88 -8.81 -3.20
CA GLU A 634 -16.83 -7.35 -3.14
C GLU A 634 -16.07 -6.90 -1.90
N GLY A 635 -15.19 -5.91 -2.10
CA GLY A 635 -14.61 -5.21 -0.97
C GLY A 635 -15.71 -4.43 -0.27
N ARG A 636 -15.96 -4.69 1.03
CA ARG A 636 -16.91 -3.88 1.83
C ARG A 636 -16.52 -2.40 1.78
N THR A 637 -17.13 -1.64 0.88
CA THR A 637 -16.98 -0.20 0.82
C THR A 637 -17.91 0.43 1.86
N GLN A 638 -17.40 1.41 2.58
CA GLN A 638 -18.19 2.17 3.55
C GLN A 638 -17.92 3.63 3.24
N PRO A 639 -18.94 4.46 2.97
CA PRO A 639 -18.74 5.86 2.68
C PRO A 639 -18.08 6.57 3.88
N PRO A 640 -17.10 7.45 3.63
CA PRO A 640 -16.53 8.30 4.67
C PRO A 640 -17.60 9.24 5.27
N VAL A 641 -17.35 9.67 6.51
CA VAL A 641 -18.15 10.70 7.20
C VAL A 641 -17.48 12.04 6.97
N ASN A 642 -18.23 13.06 6.55
CA ASN A 642 -17.74 14.44 6.50
C ASN A 642 -18.08 15.23 7.77
N ILE A 643 -17.81 16.54 7.74
CA ILE A 643 -18.11 17.43 8.85
C ILE A 643 -19.61 17.55 9.11
N ASP A 644 -20.45 17.63 8.07
CA ASP A 644 -21.91 17.74 8.22
C ASP A 644 -22.52 16.47 8.82
N ASP A 645 -22.05 15.31 8.37
CA ASP A 645 -22.40 14.00 8.92
C ASP A 645 -22.01 13.89 10.40
N LEU A 646 -20.82 14.39 10.77
CA LEU A 646 -20.37 14.42 12.16
C LEU A 646 -21.23 15.37 12.98
N LEU A 647 -21.51 16.59 12.48
CA LEU A 647 -22.34 17.60 13.13
C LEU A 647 -23.74 17.05 13.39
N TYR A 648 -24.40 16.53 12.35
CA TYR A 648 -25.73 15.93 12.44
C TYR A 648 -25.73 14.73 13.39
N SER A 649 -24.80 13.78 13.23
CA SER A 649 -24.79 12.56 14.05
C SER A 649 -24.45 12.84 15.51
N THR A 650 -23.69 13.90 15.80
CA THR A 650 -23.38 14.36 17.16
C THR A 650 -24.57 15.06 17.77
N TYR A 651 -25.17 16.02 17.06
CA TYR A 651 -26.40 16.68 17.49
C TYR A 651 -27.51 15.65 17.74
N HIS A 652 -27.73 14.73 16.79
CA HIS A 652 -28.71 13.65 16.93
C HIS A 652 -28.42 12.76 18.14
N LEU A 653 -27.15 12.40 18.41
CA LEU A 653 -26.79 11.61 19.58
C LEU A 653 -27.12 12.34 20.90
N MET A 654 -26.84 13.64 20.95
CA MET A 654 -27.01 14.46 22.15
C MET A 654 -28.49 14.80 22.36
N ALA A 655 -29.12 15.42 21.38
CA ALA A 655 -30.50 15.92 21.45
C ALA A 655 -31.54 14.81 21.23
N VAL A 656 -31.52 14.11 20.10
CA VAL A 656 -32.71 13.40 19.60
C VAL A 656 -32.71 11.89 19.91
N SER A 657 -31.54 11.27 20.01
CA SER A 657 -31.43 9.80 19.97
C SER A 657 -32.05 9.12 21.18
N LYS A 658 -32.95 8.18 20.90
CA LYS A 658 -33.62 7.26 21.86
C LYS A 658 -32.75 6.05 22.25
N VAL A 659 -31.52 5.93 21.73
CA VAL A 659 -30.62 4.82 22.07
C VAL A 659 -30.26 4.88 23.54
N TYR A 660 -30.40 3.75 24.24
CA TYR A 660 -30.06 3.63 25.67
C TYR A 660 -28.54 3.63 25.87
N PHE A 661 -28.07 4.49 26.78
CA PHE A 661 -26.72 4.44 27.35
C PHE A 661 -26.81 4.22 28.86
N PRO A 662 -25.92 3.40 29.46
CA PRO A 662 -25.94 3.13 30.90
C PRO A 662 -25.71 4.34 31.79
N THR A 663 -24.93 5.32 31.33
CA THR A 663 -24.66 6.57 32.05
C THR A 663 -24.58 7.71 31.03
N VAL A 664 -24.77 8.96 31.47
CA VAL A 664 -24.57 10.15 30.63
C VAL A 664 -23.14 10.21 30.10
N ARG A 665 -22.15 9.93 30.97
CA ARG A 665 -20.74 9.80 30.57
C ARG A 665 -20.55 8.80 29.43
N CYS A 666 -21.25 7.67 29.42
CA CYS A 666 -21.12 6.69 28.34
C CYS A 666 -21.59 7.25 26.98
N ARG A 667 -22.63 8.10 26.97
CA ARG A 667 -23.10 8.78 25.76
C ARG A 667 -22.10 9.85 25.31
N HIS A 668 -21.66 10.71 26.22
CA HIS A 668 -20.73 11.79 25.90
C HIS A 668 -19.38 11.23 25.43
N GLN A 669 -18.83 10.21 26.11
CA GLN A 669 -17.59 9.56 25.68
C GLN A 669 -17.71 8.96 24.28
N HIS A 670 -18.88 8.44 23.91
CA HIS A 670 -19.13 7.94 22.55
C HIS A 670 -19.07 9.08 21.52
N SER A 671 -19.62 10.25 21.84
CA SER A 671 -19.48 11.48 21.04
C SER A 671 -18.01 11.90 20.91
N THR A 672 -17.28 11.99 22.01
CA THR A 672 -15.86 12.36 22.05
C THR A 672 -14.98 11.41 21.22
N LEU A 673 -15.29 10.11 21.23
CA LEU A 673 -14.60 9.14 20.38
C LEU A 673 -14.78 9.45 18.89
N ARG A 674 -15.98 9.86 18.46
CA ARG A 674 -16.21 10.29 17.07
C ARG A 674 -15.34 11.50 16.75
N LYS A 675 -15.40 12.53 17.60
CA LYS A 675 -14.67 13.80 17.43
C LYS A 675 -13.15 13.61 17.35
N MET A 676 -12.57 12.87 18.29
CA MET A 676 -11.13 12.57 18.28
C MET A 676 -10.73 11.72 17.06
N MET A 677 -11.56 10.75 16.65
CA MET A 677 -11.25 9.94 15.48
C MET A 677 -11.34 10.72 14.16
N THR A 678 -12.28 11.65 14.04
CA THR A 678 -12.40 12.54 12.87
C THR A 678 -11.29 13.58 12.80
N SER A 679 -10.76 14.05 13.93
CA SER A 679 -9.69 15.06 13.94
C SER A 679 -8.29 14.46 13.77
N THR A 680 -8.03 13.26 14.29
CA THR A 680 -6.66 12.69 14.31
C THR A 680 -6.49 11.46 13.42
N SER A 681 -7.56 11.00 12.77
CA SER A 681 -7.63 9.67 12.15
C SER A 681 -7.27 8.52 13.10
N ALA A 682 -7.42 8.64 14.43
CA ALA A 682 -6.99 7.58 15.36
C ALA A 682 -7.70 6.24 15.09
N ARG A 683 -7.03 5.12 15.38
CA ARG A 683 -7.71 3.83 15.45
C ARG A 683 -8.56 3.79 16.72
N PRO A 684 -9.73 3.14 16.74
CA PRO A 684 -10.51 2.97 17.96
C PRO A 684 -9.67 2.38 19.11
N GLY A 685 -8.85 1.36 18.81
CA GLY A 685 -7.95 0.71 19.78
C GLY A 685 -6.85 1.61 20.37
N THR A 686 -6.61 2.79 19.80
CA THR A 686 -5.70 3.78 20.38
C THR A 686 -6.37 4.55 21.52
N LEU A 687 -7.69 4.75 21.44
CA LEU A 687 -8.47 5.53 22.40
C LEU A 687 -9.16 4.63 23.44
N VAL A 688 -9.63 3.45 23.03
CA VAL A 688 -10.36 2.48 23.86
C VAL A 688 -9.74 1.09 23.79
N GLU A 689 -10.11 0.20 24.71
CA GLU A 689 -9.60 -1.17 24.72
C GLU A 689 -10.09 -1.95 23.49
N SER A 690 -9.15 -2.41 22.66
CA SER A 690 -9.44 -3.22 21.46
C SER A 690 -9.73 -4.67 21.78
N ALA A 691 -10.60 -5.31 20.99
CA ALA A 691 -10.84 -6.75 21.04
C ALA A 691 -9.56 -7.58 20.77
N GLY A 692 -8.64 -7.07 19.94
CA GLY A 692 -7.38 -7.77 19.61
C GLY A 692 -6.49 -8.02 20.81
N TYR A 693 -6.44 -7.11 21.78
CA TYR A 693 -5.62 -7.21 22.99
C TYR A 693 -6.47 -6.97 24.24
N MET A 694 -7.71 -7.48 24.19
CA MET A 694 -8.66 -7.44 25.28
C MET A 694 -8.03 -8.03 26.55
N ARG A 695 -8.23 -7.40 27.71
CA ARG A 695 -7.62 -7.66 29.03
C ARG A 695 -6.25 -7.03 29.28
N SER A 696 -5.66 -6.34 28.30
CA SER A 696 -4.51 -5.46 28.57
C SER A 696 -4.89 -4.28 29.46
N ASN A 697 -6.18 -3.93 29.52
CA ASN A 697 -6.71 -2.77 30.24
C ASN A 697 -6.03 -1.44 29.85
N ASP A 698 -5.43 -1.37 28.66
CA ASP A 698 -4.73 -0.18 28.17
C ASP A 698 -5.57 0.60 27.14
N ALA A 699 -5.53 1.92 27.22
CA ALA A 699 -6.33 2.89 26.44
C ALA A 699 -5.73 4.30 26.57
N LEU A 700 -6.36 5.35 26.05
CA LEU A 700 -5.92 6.73 26.30
C LEU A 700 -6.06 7.10 27.78
N LYS A 701 -4.97 7.54 28.43
CA LYS A 701 -4.89 7.82 29.87
C LYS A 701 -4.70 9.31 30.16
N TRP A 702 -4.96 9.75 31.39
CA TRP A 702 -4.77 11.15 31.80
C TRP A 702 -3.34 11.67 31.60
N LYS A 703 -2.32 10.82 31.79
CA LYS A 703 -0.92 11.18 31.50
C LYS A 703 -0.60 11.40 30.03
N ASP A 704 -1.50 11.01 29.14
CA ASP A 704 -1.36 11.20 27.70
C ASP A 704 -1.90 12.58 27.26
N ILE A 705 -2.51 13.35 28.17
CA ILE A 705 -3.10 14.67 27.92
C ILE A 705 -2.31 15.76 28.65
N GLU A 706 -1.98 16.81 27.92
CA GLU A 706 -1.44 18.05 28.44
C GLU A 706 -2.42 19.18 28.13
N LEU A 707 -2.69 20.04 29.10
CA LEU A 707 -3.63 21.16 28.98
C LEU A 707 -2.93 22.47 29.38
N TYR A 708 -3.16 23.52 28.60
CA TYR A 708 -2.54 24.82 28.79
C TYR A 708 -3.58 25.92 28.57
N MET A 709 -3.54 26.97 29.39
CA MET A 709 -4.07 28.28 29.00
C MET A 709 -2.98 29.01 28.22
N VAL A 710 -3.29 29.57 27.05
CA VAL A 710 -2.33 30.27 26.18
C VAL A 710 -2.86 31.64 25.77
N LYS A 711 -1.94 32.58 25.48
CA LYS A 711 -2.29 33.85 24.83
C LYS A 711 -2.46 33.63 23.33
N HIS A 712 -3.48 34.24 22.72
CA HIS A 712 -3.65 34.17 21.28
C HIS A 712 -2.50 34.94 20.60
N PRO A 713 -1.80 34.36 19.60
CA PRO A 713 -0.62 35.01 19.00
C PRO A 713 -0.94 36.33 18.30
N GLU A 714 -2.14 36.42 17.70
CA GLU A 714 -2.59 37.59 16.94
C GLU A 714 -3.40 38.56 17.80
N ASP A 715 -3.86 38.11 18.97
CA ASP A 715 -4.57 38.94 19.95
C ASP A 715 -4.08 38.61 21.37
N PRO A 716 -3.05 39.32 21.87
CA PRO A 716 -2.50 39.08 23.20
C PRO A 716 -3.50 39.29 24.36
N THR A 717 -4.63 39.96 24.11
CA THR A 717 -5.70 40.17 25.10
C THR A 717 -6.64 38.96 25.18
N CYS A 718 -6.75 38.19 24.10
CA CYS A 718 -7.52 36.96 24.02
C CYS A 718 -6.73 35.76 24.59
N ARG A 719 -7.41 34.95 25.40
CA ARG A 719 -6.85 33.74 26.05
C ARG A 719 -7.68 32.53 25.64
N THR A 720 -7.00 31.42 25.37
CA THR A 720 -7.66 30.19 24.90
C THR A 720 -7.01 28.95 25.49
N LEU A 721 -7.79 27.89 25.69
CA LEU A 721 -7.22 26.59 26.06
C LEU A 721 -6.61 25.88 24.84
N LEU A 722 -5.45 25.28 25.08
CA LEU A 722 -4.77 24.41 24.14
C LEU A 722 -4.53 23.07 24.81
N MET A 723 -4.92 21.99 24.13
CA MET A 723 -4.73 20.63 24.61
C MET A 723 -3.84 19.84 23.66
N ARG A 724 -2.85 19.12 24.18
CA ARG A 724 -2.05 18.15 23.42
C ARG A 724 -2.39 16.73 23.89
N ALA A 725 -2.75 15.87 22.96
CA ALA A 725 -2.99 14.45 23.20
C ALA A 725 -1.93 13.59 22.53
N THR A 726 -1.17 12.83 23.32
CA THR A 726 -0.14 11.91 22.82
C THR A 726 -0.72 10.53 22.64
N HIS A 727 -0.83 10.04 21.41
CA HIS A 727 -1.37 8.70 21.12
C HIS A 727 -0.29 7.64 21.32
N ARG A 728 0.00 7.33 22.58
CA ARG A 728 1.06 6.38 22.96
C ARG A 728 0.72 4.93 22.64
N LEU A 729 -0.56 4.56 22.59
CA LEU A 729 -1.01 3.20 22.33
C LEU A 729 -1.31 3.00 20.84
N ASN A 730 -0.48 2.20 20.15
CA ASN A 730 -0.69 1.90 18.74
C ASN A 730 -0.56 0.39 18.48
N LYS A 731 -1.61 -0.21 17.91
CA LYS A 731 -1.71 -1.66 17.64
C LYS A 731 -1.37 -2.52 18.88
N GLY A 732 -1.89 -2.15 20.05
CA GLY A 732 -1.73 -2.92 21.28
C GLY A 732 -0.38 -2.75 21.98
N LYS A 733 0.51 -1.88 21.48
CA LYS A 733 1.80 -1.60 22.10
C LYS A 733 1.91 -0.13 22.45
N ARG A 734 2.13 0.17 23.74
CA ARG A 734 2.38 1.51 24.24
C ARG A 734 3.82 1.93 23.95
N ASN A 735 4.04 3.18 23.56
CA ASN A 735 5.36 3.79 23.28
C ASN A 735 6.18 3.06 22.20
N LYS A 736 5.51 2.41 21.24
CA LYS A 736 6.19 1.76 20.13
C LYS A 736 6.50 2.78 19.02
N GLY A 737 7.76 3.17 18.92
CA GLY A 737 8.22 4.23 18.01
C GLY A 737 7.91 5.62 18.59
N VAL A 738 8.00 6.66 17.75
CA VAL A 738 7.65 8.04 18.15
C VAL A 738 6.11 8.17 18.15
N PRO A 739 5.47 8.40 19.32
CA PRO A 739 4.02 8.51 19.38
C PRO A 739 3.58 9.86 18.79
N PRO A 740 2.57 9.90 17.91
CA PRO A 740 2.07 11.15 17.38
C PRO A 740 1.39 11.96 18.47
N VAL A 741 1.61 13.28 18.44
CA VAL A 741 0.99 14.25 19.34
C VAL A 741 0.03 15.11 18.53
N TYR A 742 -1.23 15.16 18.96
CA TYR A 742 -2.28 15.94 18.31
C TYR A 742 -2.66 17.13 19.17
N THR A 743 -2.69 18.31 18.55
CA THR A 743 -3.10 19.54 19.21
C THR A 743 -4.58 19.80 18.94
N TYR A 744 -5.30 20.18 19.98
CA TYR A 744 -6.68 20.63 19.95
C TYR A 744 -6.73 22.05 20.51
N THR A 745 -7.50 22.90 19.85
CA THR A 745 -7.81 24.26 20.30
C THR A 745 -9.26 24.31 20.78
N GLU A 746 -9.58 25.27 21.64
CA GLU A 746 -10.99 25.56 21.92
C GLU A 746 -11.69 25.99 20.64
N ARG A 747 -12.93 25.51 20.48
CA ARG A 747 -13.79 25.87 19.35
C ARG A 747 -14.87 26.82 19.83
N ASN A 748 -14.96 27.97 19.17
CA ASN A 748 -16.05 28.94 19.37
C ASN A 748 -17.15 28.78 18.33
N ASP A 749 -16.79 28.36 17.12
CA ASP A 749 -17.69 28.15 15.99
C ASP A 749 -18.73 27.04 16.25
N ASN A 750 -18.34 25.99 16.98
CA ASN A 750 -19.26 24.96 17.42
C ASN A 750 -18.72 24.23 18.67
N LEU A 751 -19.32 24.51 19.84
CA LEU A 751 -18.93 23.88 21.10
C LEU A 751 -19.23 22.37 21.11
N GLY A 752 -20.24 21.93 20.36
CA GLY A 752 -20.58 20.52 20.19
C GLY A 752 -19.43 19.69 19.61
N LEU A 753 -18.58 20.32 18.79
CA LEU A 753 -17.37 19.74 18.21
C LEU A 753 -16.10 19.95 19.05
N CYS A 754 -16.17 20.72 20.14
CA CYS A 754 -15.03 20.98 21.01
C CYS A 754 -14.66 19.74 21.84
N VAL A 755 -13.45 19.21 21.64
CA VAL A 755 -12.93 18.06 22.41
C VAL A 755 -12.43 18.49 23.79
N ILE A 756 -11.92 19.72 23.93
CA ILE A 756 -11.46 20.25 25.20
C ILE A 756 -12.61 20.29 26.21
N GLN A 757 -13.81 20.73 25.81
CA GLN A 757 -15.01 20.73 26.66
C GLN A 757 -15.35 19.32 27.18
N ASP A 758 -15.23 18.28 26.35
CA ASP A 758 -15.46 16.90 26.81
C ASP A 758 -14.40 16.44 27.83
N ILE A 759 -13.14 16.82 27.63
CA ILE A 759 -12.05 16.43 28.52
C ILE A 759 -12.16 17.17 29.85
N LEU A 760 -12.55 18.44 29.85
CA LEU A 760 -12.83 19.19 31.08
C LEU A 760 -14.00 18.56 31.85
N GLU A 761 -15.07 18.16 31.15
CA GLU A 761 -16.20 17.46 31.78
C GLU A 761 -15.73 16.21 32.51
N TYR A 762 -14.88 15.40 31.86
CA TYR A 762 -14.34 14.19 32.49
C TYR A 762 -13.36 14.51 33.62
N ALA A 763 -12.60 15.59 33.52
CA ALA A 763 -11.66 16.01 34.55
C ALA A 763 -12.38 16.42 35.85
N PHE A 764 -13.49 17.15 35.74
CA PHE A 764 -14.35 17.48 36.88
C PHE A 764 -15.00 16.24 37.49
N LEU A 765 -15.56 15.35 36.67
CA LEU A 765 -16.15 14.08 37.14
C LEU A 765 -15.12 13.17 37.82
N ASP A 766 -13.85 13.26 37.42
CA ASP A 766 -12.76 12.41 37.91
C ASP A 766 -11.96 13.07 39.04
N ASN A 767 -12.28 14.31 39.40
CA ASN A 767 -11.50 15.14 40.32
C ASN A 767 -10.00 15.13 39.94
N ALA A 768 -9.74 15.34 38.65
CA ALA A 768 -8.44 15.08 38.03
C ALA A 768 -7.45 16.26 38.18
N PHE A 769 -7.90 17.49 38.41
CA PHE A 769 -7.03 18.67 38.47
C PHE A 769 -6.09 18.63 39.66
N ALA A 770 -4.80 18.92 39.44
CA ALA A 770 -3.79 18.93 40.51
C ALA A 770 -3.99 20.07 41.51
N SER A 771 -4.52 21.21 41.06
CA SER A 771 -4.86 22.34 41.93
C SER A 771 -6.18 22.06 42.65
N GLU A 772 -6.15 22.09 43.99
CA GLU A 772 -7.35 21.95 44.83
C GLU A 772 -8.30 23.15 44.77
N ARG A 773 -7.86 24.23 44.10
CA ARG A 773 -8.62 25.47 43.93
C ARG A 773 -9.55 25.45 42.72
N ILE A 774 -9.33 24.56 41.75
CA ILE A 774 -10.24 24.38 40.60
C ILE A 774 -11.33 23.39 41.00
N LYS A 775 -12.52 23.90 41.36
CA LYS A 775 -13.65 23.13 41.88
C LYS A 775 -14.87 23.17 40.96
N GLU A 776 -15.08 24.28 40.26
CA GLU A 776 -16.20 24.48 39.34
C GLU A 776 -15.73 24.96 37.96
N PRO A 777 -16.55 24.80 36.90
CA PRO A 777 -16.20 25.19 35.54
C PRO A 777 -15.58 26.58 35.40
N ARG A 778 -16.16 27.60 36.05
CA ARG A 778 -15.73 28.99 35.97
C ARG A 778 -14.29 29.21 36.46
N ASP A 779 -13.82 28.41 37.42
CA ASP A 779 -12.48 28.55 38.01
C ASP A 779 -11.36 28.43 36.97
N ILE A 780 -11.59 27.66 35.90
CA ILE A 780 -10.59 27.46 34.84
C ILE A 780 -10.30 28.81 34.17
N TRP A 781 -11.32 29.50 33.66
CA TRP A 781 -11.13 30.75 32.93
C TRP A 781 -10.84 31.93 33.87
N LEU A 782 -11.28 31.88 35.12
CA LEU A 782 -11.07 32.96 36.10
C LEU A 782 -9.67 32.96 36.71
N TYR A 783 -9.09 31.79 37.01
CA TYR A 783 -7.88 31.69 37.83
C TYR A 783 -6.64 31.14 37.11
N THR A 784 -6.70 30.87 35.80
CA THR A 784 -5.54 30.36 35.02
C THR A 784 -4.92 31.38 34.09
N ASP A 785 -4.74 32.62 34.56
CA ASP A 785 -4.09 33.68 33.79
C ASP A 785 -2.65 33.29 33.34
N VAL A 786 -2.21 33.84 32.21
CA VAL A 786 -0.88 33.69 31.63
C VAL A 786 -0.01 34.91 31.98
N PRO A 787 0.98 34.76 32.90
CA PRO A 787 1.86 35.86 33.28
C PRO A 787 2.54 36.54 32.10
N ALA A 788 2.86 37.84 32.21
CA ALA A 788 3.46 38.63 31.13
C ALA A 788 4.72 37.97 30.52
N HIS A 789 5.58 37.38 31.36
CA HIS A 789 6.83 36.71 30.96
C HIS A 789 6.64 35.30 30.38
N ARG A 790 5.40 34.80 30.26
CA ARG A 790 5.07 33.48 29.72
C ARG A 790 4.11 33.57 28.54
N LEU A 791 4.20 32.55 27.69
CA LEU A 791 3.26 32.31 26.59
C LEU A 791 2.12 31.37 26.99
N SER A 792 2.26 30.66 28.11
CA SER A 792 1.24 29.73 28.60
C SER A 792 1.30 29.48 30.11
N THR A 793 0.17 29.06 30.66
CA THR A 793 0.01 28.53 32.02
C THR A 793 -0.45 27.07 31.93
N PRO A 794 0.41 26.09 32.30
CA PRO A 794 0.04 24.68 32.26
C PRO A 794 -0.98 24.33 33.36
N ILE A 795 -2.00 23.56 32.99
CA ILE A 795 -3.00 23.02 33.91
C ILE A 795 -2.69 21.53 34.11
N HIS A 796 -2.16 21.18 35.28
CA HIS A 796 -1.71 19.81 35.57
C HIS A 796 -2.83 18.92 36.13
N PHE A 797 -2.75 17.62 35.82
CA PHE A 797 -3.58 16.58 36.44
C PHE A 797 -2.83 15.88 37.59
N LYS A 798 -3.58 15.39 38.59
CA LYS A 798 -3.02 14.68 39.77
C LYS A 798 -2.22 13.45 39.35
N LYS A 799 -1.08 13.20 40.03
CA LYS A 799 -0.31 11.97 39.84
C LYS A 799 -1.14 10.70 40.09
N SER A 800 -2.09 10.75 41.02
CA SER A 800 -2.97 9.62 41.34
C SER A 800 -3.91 9.19 40.21
N VAL A 801 -4.22 10.09 39.26
CA VAL A 801 -5.13 9.78 38.14
C VAL A 801 -4.40 9.52 36.83
N GLN A 802 -3.09 9.76 36.76
CA GLN A 802 -2.29 9.69 35.52
C GLN A 802 -2.42 8.37 34.77
N ASP A 803 -2.51 7.24 35.48
CA ASP A 803 -2.63 5.91 34.89
C ASP A 803 -4.07 5.46 34.62
N ILE A 804 -5.05 6.27 35.01
CA ILE A 804 -6.47 5.98 34.82
C ILE A 804 -6.85 6.30 33.36
N PRO A 805 -7.54 5.38 32.65
CA PRO A 805 -8.08 5.65 31.32
C PRO A 805 -9.09 6.79 31.35
N ILE A 806 -9.08 7.65 30.34
CA ILE A 806 -10.07 8.74 30.20
C ILE A 806 -11.43 8.15 29.84
N PHE A 807 -11.43 7.28 28.82
CA PHE A 807 -12.60 6.54 28.37
C PHE A 807 -12.80 5.30 29.22
N ARG A 808 -13.87 5.24 30.02
CA ARG A 808 -14.12 4.15 30.97
C ARG A 808 -15.47 3.49 30.77
N ARG A 809 -15.52 2.17 30.99
CA ARG A 809 -16.74 1.37 30.82
C ARG A 809 -17.74 1.65 31.94
N ALA A 810 -19.03 1.57 31.63
CA ALA A 810 -20.07 1.57 32.65
C ALA A 810 -20.13 0.20 33.35
N VAL A 811 -20.26 0.20 34.67
CA VAL A 811 -20.42 -0.99 35.52
C VAL A 811 -21.53 -0.76 36.53
N ARG A 812 -22.00 -1.83 37.17
CA ARG A 812 -22.90 -1.71 38.31
C ARG A 812 -22.09 -1.66 39.60
N ASP A 813 -22.38 -0.71 40.47
CA ASP A 813 -21.76 -0.61 41.79
C ASP A 813 -22.32 -1.67 42.78
N SER A 814 -21.92 -1.60 44.05
CA SER A 814 -22.38 -2.52 45.10
C SER A 814 -23.90 -2.50 45.34
N GLU A 815 -24.56 -1.44 44.91
CA GLU A 815 -26.00 -1.21 45.04
C GLU A 815 -26.75 -1.51 43.73
N GLY A 816 -26.04 -1.95 42.68
CA GLY A 816 -26.61 -2.30 41.39
C GLY A 816 -26.87 -1.11 40.47
N LYS A 817 -26.44 0.10 40.86
CA LYS A 817 -26.55 1.34 40.08
C LYS A 817 -25.46 1.42 39.03
N TRP A 818 -25.81 1.91 37.83
CA TRP A 818 -24.83 2.13 36.78
C TRP A 818 -23.93 3.31 37.13
N THR A 819 -22.63 3.07 37.16
CA THR A 819 -21.59 4.06 37.40
C THR A 819 -20.47 3.87 36.38
N THR A 820 -19.62 4.87 36.24
CA THR A 820 -18.39 4.74 35.44
C THR A 820 -17.38 3.95 36.27
N HIS A 821 -16.78 2.90 35.71
CA HIS A 821 -15.77 2.14 36.42
C HIS A 821 -14.58 3.05 36.80
N PRO A 822 -14.00 2.94 38.01
CA PRO A 822 -12.91 3.82 38.43
C PRO A 822 -11.66 3.72 37.55
N THR A 823 -11.26 2.51 37.13
CA THR A 823 -9.98 2.29 36.43
C THR A 823 -10.03 1.50 35.11
N LEU A 824 -11.15 0.88 34.73
CA LEU A 824 -11.19 -0.02 33.57
C LEU A 824 -11.61 0.72 32.29
N PRO A 825 -10.88 0.52 31.19
CA PRO A 825 -11.11 1.26 29.96
C PRO A 825 -12.43 0.86 29.30
N TYR A 826 -12.98 1.78 28.51
CA TYR A 826 -14.11 1.52 27.64
C TYR A 826 -13.74 0.48 26.58
N GLN A 827 -14.69 -0.37 26.19
CA GLN A 827 -14.42 -1.51 25.29
C GLN A 827 -14.88 -1.20 23.87
N TYR A 828 -14.03 -1.51 22.89
CA TYR A 828 -14.33 -1.32 21.47
C TYR A 828 -15.62 -2.03 21.04
N ASP A 829 -15.85 -3.27 21.47
CA ASP A 829 -17.04 -4.02 21.06
C ASP A 829 -18.33 -3.33 21.50
N ARG A 830 -18.32 -2.75 22.71
CA ARG A 830 -19.44 -1.95 23.22
C ARG A 830 -19.60 -0.65 22.45
N ALA A 831 -18.51 0.07 22.20
CA ALA A 831 -18.55 1.28 21.39
C ALA A 831 -19.07 1.00 19.96
N ARG A 832 -18.69 -0.13 19.36
CA ARG A 832 -19.20 -0.60 18.06
C ARG A 832 -20.71 -0.86 18.10
N GLU A 833 -21.22 -1.54 19.13
CA GLU A 833 -22.66 -1.79 19.29
C GLU A 833 -23.47 -0.49 19.40
N TYR A 834 -22.97 0.48 20.16
CA TYR A 834 -23.59 1.80 20.25
C TYR A 834 -23.51 2.55 18.93
N GLU A 835 -22.39 2.46 18.20
CA GLU A 835 -22.25 3.12 16.91
C GLU A 835 -23.25 2.61 15.87
N VAL A 836 -23.45 1.29 15.80
CA VAL A 836 -24.46 0.69 14.91
C VAL A 836 -25.86 1.17 15.29
N SER A 837 -26.18 1.15 16.59
CA SER A 837 -27.51 1.52 17.09
C SER A 837 -27.82 3.01 16.87
N THR A 838 -26.83 3.87 17.11
CA THR A 838 -26.97 5.32 16.95
C THR A 838 -26.94 5.75 15.50
N SER A 839 -26.19 5.05 14.62
CA SER A 839 -26.22 5.28 13.17
C SER A 839 -27.60 4.95 12.59
N ARG A 840 -28.21 3.84 13.03
CA ARG A 840 -29.57 3.47 12.63
C ARG A 840 -30.59 4.49 13.09
N SER A 841 -30.47 4.91 14.35
CA SER A 841 -31.33 5.95 14.91
C SER A 841 -31.19 7.29 14.18
N ALA A 842 -30.01 7.59 13.62
CA ALA A 842 -29.75 8.80 12.85
C ALA A 842 -30.18 8.70 11.37
N GLY A 843 -30.64 7.52 10.92
CA GLY A 843 -31.16 7.31 9.58
C GLY A 843 -30.12 6.95 8.51
N PHE A 844 -28.92 6.51 8.88
CA PHE A 844 -27.89 6.19 7.87
C PHE A 844 -28.17 4.85 7.16
N LYS A 845 -28.16 4.83 5.81
CA LYS A 845 -28.22 3.59 5.00
C LYS A 845 -27.14 2.58 5.38
N THR A 846 -25.88 3.02 5.49
CA THR A 846 -24.76 2.15 5.87
C THR A 846 -24.45 2.25 7.36
N LEU A 847 -24.92 1.27 8.14
CA LEU A 847 -24.75 1.16 9.60
C LEU A 847 -23.32 0.73 10.03
N GLY A 848 -22.29 1.21 9.35
CA GLY A 848 -20.95 0.65 9.50
C GLY A 848 -20.21 1.10 10.76
N SER A 849 -18.90 0.82 10.81
CA SER A 849 -18.14 0.86 12.08
C SER A 849 -17.59 2.25 12.42
N LEU A 850 -17.03 2.39 13.63
CA LEU A 850 -16.25 3.57 14.04
C LEU A 850 -15.12 3.93 13.05
N TYR A 851 -14.67 2.98 12.21
CA TYR A 851 -13.67 3.28 11.17
C TYR A 851 -14.15 4.27 10.10
N LYS A 852 -15.45 4.57 9.99
CA LYS A 852 -15.94 5.62 9.07
C LYS A 852 -15.46 7.02 9.40
N TYR A 853 -15.30 7.33 10.68
CA TYR A 853 -14.75 8.60 11.17
C TYR A 853 -13.28 8.73 10.80
N ARG A 854 -12.53 7.65 10.93
CA ARG A 854 -11.13 7.56 10.49
C ARG A 854 -10.99 7.66 8.97
N LYS A 855 -11.91 7.07 8.20
CA LYS A 855 -11.98 7.22 6.73
C LYS A 855 -12.24 8.66 6.33
N GLY A 856 -13.21 9.30 6.98
CA GLY A 856 -13.51 10.73 6.79
C GLY A 856 -12.30 11.62 7.02
N ALA A 857 -11.64 11.45 8.18
CA ALA A 857 -10.40 12.14 8.50
C ALA A 857 -9.32 11.92 7.44
N ALA A 858 -9.08 10.66 7.05
CA ALA A 858 -8.09 10.32 6.03
C ALA A 858 -8.41 10.97 4.67
N SER A 859 -9.68 11.03 4.28
CA SER A 859 -10.12 11.65 3.02
C SER A 859 -9.87 13.16 2.99
N ASN A 860 -9.93 13.83 4.14
CA ASN A 860 -9.68 15.28 4.24
C ASN A 860 -8.18 15.63 4.39
N LEU A 861 -7.34 14.65 4.74
CA LEU A 861 -5.89 14.82 4.91
C LEU A 861 -5.08 14.45 3.65
N ARG A 862 -5.72 14.40 2.47
CA ARG A 862 -5.06 14.06 1.19
C ARG A 862 -3.95 15.03 0.80
N HIS A 863 -4.08 16.30 1.17
CA HIS A 863 -3.14 17.37 0.86
C HIS A 863 -1.78 17.20 1.58
N LEU A 864 -1.72 16.40 2.66
CA LEU A 864 -0.49 16.15 3.38
C LEU A 864 0.44 15.20 2.61
N ASP A 865 1.75 15.39 2.79
CA ASP A 865 2.77 14.51 2.21
C ASP A 865 2.63 13.06 2.73
N GLU A 866 3.29 12.13 2.02
CA GLU A 866 3.20 10.71 2.31
C GLU A 866 3.66 10.33 3.73
N HIS A 867 4.72 10.96 4.22
CA HIS A 867 5.30 10.68 5.52
C HIS A 867 4.33 11.11 6.64
N SER A 868 3.82 12.34 6.54
CA SER A 868 2.83 12.89 7.48
C SER A 868 1.56 12.05 7.53
N ARG A 869 1.01 11.64 6.38
CA ARG A 869 -0.17 10.75 6.32
C ARG A 869 0.08 9.40 6.98
N ASN A 870 1.26 8.81 6.76
CA ASN A 870 1.63 7.52 7.35
C ASN A 870 1.76 7.60 8.87
N ILE A 871 2.36 8.68 9.40
CA ILE A 871 2.46 8.93 10.85
C ILE A 871 1.06 9.09 11.46
N ILE A 872 0.25 10.00 10.90
CA ILE A 872 -1.10 10.29 11.42
C ILE A 872 -1.98 9.04 11.41
N MET A 873 -1.91 8.25 10.34
CA MET A 873 -2.67 7.02 10.24
C MET A 873 -2.01 5.85 10.98
N GLY A 874 -0.81 5.99 11.52
CA GLY A 874 -0.06 4.90 12.14
C GLY A 874 0.12 3.71 11.19
N HIS A 875 0.45 3.99 9.93
CA HIS A 875 0.83 3.02 8.90
C HIS A 875 2.32 3.17 8.57
N LYS A 876 2.97 2.06 8.20
CA LYS A 876 4.36 2.07 7.72
C LYS A 876 4.47 2.27 6.21
N ARG A 877 3.35 2.25 5.48
CA ARG A 877 3.27 2.21 4.01
C ARG A 877 2.06 3.01 3.54
N SER A 878 2.24 3.83 2.51
CA SER A 878 1.22 4.70 1.92
C SER A 878 0.13 3.99 1.15
N ALA A 879 0.38 2.80 0.60
CA ALA A 879 -0.63 2.03 -0.12
C ALA A 879 -1.86 1.70 0.73
N THR A 880 -1.74 1.70 2.06
CA THR A 880 -2.90 1.49 2.94
C THR A 880 -3.84 2.70 2.95
N PHE A 881 -3.37 3.89 2.58
CA PHE A 881 -4.18 5.11 2.47
C PHE A 881 -5.21 5.03 1.34
N ALA A 882 -4.86 4.41 0.21
CA ALA A 882 -5.77 4.25 -0.94
C ALA A 882 -7.08 3.50 -0.59
N TYR A 883 -7.05 2.62 0.41
CA TYR A 883 -8.25 1.91 0.90
C TYR A 883 -9.22 2.79 1.71
N TYR A 884 -8.80 3.99 2.13
CA TYR A 884 -9.62 4.90 2.94
C TYR A 884 -10.19 6.07 2.12
N VAL A 885 -9.92 6.14 0.82
CA VAL A 885 -9.97 7.35 0.01
C VAL A 885 -10.60 7.02 -1.34
N GLN A 886 -11.80 7.54 -1.60
CA GLN A 886 -12.50 7.38 -2.89
C GLN A 886 -12.01 8.42 -3.91
N VAL A 887 -12.26 8.24 -5.21
CA VAL A 887 -12.00 9.30 -6.21
C VAL A 887 -12.88 10.50 -5.85
N GLN A 888 -12.27 11.65 -5.61
CA GLN A 888 -12.96 12.91 -5.25
C GLN A 888 -12.60 14.06 -6.19
N ASP A 889 -11.66 13.82 -7.12
CA ASP A 889 -11.33 14.78 -8.16
C ASP A 889 -12.49 14.86 -9.15
N ASP A 890 -12.83 16.09 -9.56
CA ASP A 890 -13.85 16.33 -10.56
C ASP A 890 -13.34 15.92 -11.94
N THR A 891 -13.29 14.63 -12.22
CA THR A 891 -12.76 14.11 -13.48
C THR A 891 -13.58 14.59 -14.68
N GLN A 892 -14.87 14.85 -14.46
CA GLN A 892 -15.75 15.40 -15.49
C GLN A 892 -15.38 16.86 -15.77
N SER A 893 -15.34 17.73 -14.77
CA SER A 893 -15.01 19.14 -14.99
C SER A 893 -13.56 19.30 -15.44
N ALA A 894 -12.64 18.46 -14.96
CA ALA A 894 -11.24 18.44 -15.42
C ALA A 894 -11.11 18.03 -16.90
N PHE A 895 -11.87 17.03 -17.36
CA PHE A 895 -11.90 16.62 -18.78
C PHE A 895 -12.55 17.68 -19.66
N MET A 896 -13.60 18.34 -19.15
CA MET A 896 -14.33 19.40 -19.85
C MET A 896 -13.66 20.78 -19.73
N GLU A 897 -12.50 20.88 -19.06
CA GLU A 897 -11.80 22.13 -18.75
C GLU A 897 -12.70 23.20 -18.09
N THR A 898 -13.61 22.76 -17.23
CA THR A 898 -14.54 23.63 -16.48
C THR A 898 -14.20 23.67 -14.98
N PRO A 899 -14.63 24.71 -14.25
CA PRO A 899 -14.41 24.79 -12.80
C PRO A 899 -14.98 23.58 -12.06
N ALA A 900 -14.19 23.02 -11.14
CA ALA A 900 -14.61 21.89 -10.34
C ALA A 900 -15.84 22.21 -9.48
N ARG A 901 -16.82 21.31 -9.48
CA ARG A 901 -18.05 21.42 -8.67
C ARG A 901 -17.83 20.79 -7.29
N GLU A 902 -16.87 21.32 -6.54
CA GLU A 902 -16.39 20.72 -5.28
C GLU A 902 -17.49 20.47 -4.25
N SER A 903 -18.47 21.36 -4.13
CA SER A 903 -19.58 21.22 -3.18
C SER A 903 -20.46 20.00 -3.50
N LEU A 904 -20.72 19.74 -4.79
CA LEU A 904 -21.50 18.58 -5.24
C LEU A 904 -20.71 17.27 -5.12
N LEU A 905 -19.40 17.29 -5.39
CA LEU A 905 -18.54 16.11 -5.21
C LEU A 905 -18.33 15.74 -3.74
N LYS A 906 -18.23 16.76 -2.87
CA LYS A 906 -18.29 16.57 -1.43
C LYS A 906 -19.60 15.88 -1.07
N LEU A 907 -20.75 16.35 -1.55
CA LEU A 907 -22.04 15.69 -1.30
C LEU A 907 -22.08 14.22 -1.80
N ALA A 908 -21.57 13.95 -3.00
CA ALA A 908 -21.65 12.63 -3.66
C ALA A 908 -20.88 11.51 -2.94
N THR A 909 -19.86 11.84 -2.14
CA THR A 909 -18.94 10.86 -1.55
C THR A 909 -19.18 10.58 -0.05
N ASN A 910 -20.20 11.21 0.55
CA ASN A 910 -20.42 11.17 2.00
C ASN A 910 -21.63 10.32 2.41
N ALA A 911 -21.64 9.89 3.67
CA ALA A 911 -22.70 9.04 4.22
C ALA A 911 -24.06 9.76 4.27
N GLY A 912 -24.07 11.08 4.33
CA GLY A 912 -25.28 11.92 4.44
C GLY A 912 -26.20 11.88 3.23
N LEU A 913 -25.68 11.63 2.02
CA LEU A 913 -26.48 11.60 0.78
C LEU A 913 -27.60 10.54 0.82
N THR A 914 -27.34 9.42 1.51
CA THR A 914 -28.27 8.29 1.60
C THR A 914 -28.91 8.19 2.97
N ARG A 915 -28.89 9.27 3.75
CA ARG A 915 -29.45 9.31 5.10
C ARG A 915 -30.91 9.73 5.06
N ASP A 916 -31.77 8.97 5.72
CA ASP A 916 -33.20 9.28 5.88
C ASP A 916 -33.66 9.00 7.31
N ALA A 917 -34.13 10.06 7.98
CA ALA A 917 -34.57 9.99 9.37
C ALA A 917 -35.90 9.25 9.56
N SER A 918 -36.70 9.07 8.49
CA SER A 918 -37.98 8.37 8.51
C SER A 918 -37.87 6.85 8.56
N VAL A 919 -36.66 6.30 8.40
CA VAL A 919 -36.45 4.84 8.38
C VAL A 919 -37.01 4.18 9.65
N PRO A 920 -37.82 3.11 9.49
CA PRO A 920 -38.40 2.41 10.63
C PRO A 920 -37.36 1.87 11.62
N GLN A 921 -37.53 2.20 12.91
CA GLN A 921 -36.58 1.82 13.97
C GLN A 921 -36.93 0.48 14.66
N GLU A 922 -38.20 0.10 14.62
CA GLU A 922 -38.72 -1.15 15.19
C GLU A 922 -39.60 -1.91 14.20
N LEU A 923 -39.62 -3.24 14.33
CA LEU A 923 -40.54 -4.09 13.57
C LEU A 923 -41.98 -3.84 14.05
N SER A 924 -42.94 -3.94 13.13
CA SER A 924 -44.36 -3.97 13.47
C SER A 924 -44.68 -5.18 14.37
N ASP A 925 -45.72 -5.08 15.18
CA ASP A 925 -46.11 -6.20 16.05
C ASP A 925 -46.62 -7.40 15.26
N GLN A 926 -47.23 -7.17 14.09
CA GLN A 926 -47.60 -8.23 13.13
C GLN A 926 -46.35 -9.00 12.65
N ARG A 927 -45.31 -8.30 12.17
CA ARG A 927 -44.06 -8.94 11.72
C ARG A 927 -43.37 -9.71 12.85
N LYS A 928 -43.41 -9.22 14.08
CA LYS A 928 -42.90 -9.96 15.25
C LYS A 928 -43.68 -11.27 15.48
N GLN A 929 -45.00 -11.26 15.31
CA GLN A 929 -45.82 -12.46 15.45
C GLN A 929 -45.56 -13.48 14.34
N GLU A 930 -45.30 -13.04 13.10
CA GLU A 930 -44.91 -13.92 11.99
C GLU A 930 -43.60 -14.66 12.28
N LEU A 931 -42.58 -13.95 12.78
CA LEU A 931 -41.29 -14.56 13.13
C LEU A 931 -41.39 -15.62 14.24
N GLU A 932 -42.45 -15.60 15.06
CA GLU A 932 -42.68 -16.63 16.07
C GLU A 932 -43.12 -17.98 15.46
N LYS A 933 -43.54 -17.98 14.19
CA LYS A 933 -43.97 -19.16 13.40
C LYS A 933 -42.83 -19.86 12.66
N ASP A 934 -41.59 -19.37 12.76
CA ASP A 934 -40.41 -19.99 12.15
C ASP A 934 -40.22 -21.45 12.60
N LEU A 935 -40.00 -22.36 11.64
CA LEU A 935 -39.98 -23.82 11.87
C LEU A 935 -38.88 -24.23 12.87
N ASP A 936 -37.69 -23.63 12.77
CA ASP A 936 -36.57 -23.98 13.64
C ASP A 936 -36.75 -23.39 15.05
N LEU A 937 -37.31 -22.18 15.15
CA LEU A 937 -37.71 -21.62 16.43
C LEU A 937 -38.80 -22.47 17.11
N ILE A 938 -39.76 -23.01 16.35
CA ILE A 938 -40.80 -23.93 16.86
C ILE A 938 -40.15 -25.22 17.38
N LYS A 939 -39.24 -25.85 16.62
CA LYS A 939 -38.52 -27.07 17.06
C LYS A 939 -37.78 -26.83 18.38
N LEU A 940 -37.08 -25.69 18.50
CA LEU A 940 -36.36 -25.33 19.73
C LEU A 940 -37.31 -25.06 20.90
N LYS A 941 -38.46 -24.43 20.66
CA LYS A 941 -39.51 -24.24 21.68
C LYS A 941 -40.06 -25.58 22.15
N ARG A 942 -40.40 -26.50 21.24
CA ARG A 942 -40.87 -27.86 21.58
C ARG A 942 -39.85 -28.59 22.45
N LYS A 943 -38.57 -28.60 22.06
CA LYS A 943 -37.50 -29.21 22.86
C LYS A 943 -37.37 -28.58 24.25
N ARG A 944 -37.44 -27.25 24.35
CA ARG A 944 -37.45 -26.54 25.65
C ARG A 944 -38.66 -26.95 26.49
N ASP A 945 -39.84 -27.06 25.88
CA ASP A 945 -41.10 -27.33 26.57
C ASP A 945 -41.20 -28.79 27.02
N MET A 946 -40.63 -29.74 26.28
CA MET A 946 -40.46 -31.13 26.72
C MET A 946 -39.59 -31.21 27.98
N ILE A 947 -38.39 -30.63 27.95
CA ILE A 947 -37.48 -30.62 29.12
C ILE A 947 -38.13 -29.87 30.29
N ARG A 948 -38.90 -28.81 30.01
CA ARG A 948 -39.66 -28.09 31.03
C ARG A 948 -40.70 -29.00 31.69
N ALA A 949 -41.43 -29.79 30.91
CA ALA A 949 -42.42 -30.74 31.40
C ALA A 949 -41.77 -31.83 32.26
N GLU A 950 -40.63 -32.37 31.83
CA GLU A 950 -39.87 -33.35 32.62
C GLU A 950 -39.39 -32.79 33.96
N VAL A 951 -38.86 -31.55 33.99
CA VAL A 951 -38.47 -30.87 35.24
C VAL A 951 -39.69 -30.66 36.15
N ILE A 952 -40.85 -30.32 35.60
CA ILE A 952 -42.07 -30.13 36.38
C ILE A 952 -42.62 -31.48 36.87
N ALA A 953 -42.53 -32.54 36.09
CA ALA A 953 -42.97 -33.87 36.49
C ALA A 953 -42.15 -34.38 37.69
N LEU A 954 -40.82 -34.21 37.64
CA LEU A 954 -39.91 -34.68 38.70
C LEU A 954 -39.91 -33.79 39.96
N TYR A 955 -40.05 -32.47 39.82
CA TYR A 955 -39.87 -31.53 40.94
C TYR A 955 -41.12 -30.71 41.29
N HIS A 956 -42.26 -30.99 40.63
CA HIS A 956 -43.57 -30.30 40.69
C HIS A 956 -43.56 -28.83 40.25
N GLN A 957 -42.47 -28.11 40.45
CA GLN A 957 -42.30 -26.69 40.10
C GLN A 957 -40.90 -26.43 39.54
N LEU A 958 -40.84 -25.67 38.45
CA LEU A 958 -39.60 -25.39 37.70
C LEU A 958 -38.43 -24.88 38.56
N HIS A 959 -38.72 -24.07 39.58
CA HIS A 959 -37.67 -23.48 40.42
C HIS A 959 -37.10 -24.44 41.47
N LYS A 960 -37.84 -25.50 41.83
CA LYS A 960 -37.38 -26.53 42.79
C LYS A 960 -36.32 -27.45 42.18
N GLY A 961 -36.25 -27.55 40.85
CA GLY A 961 -35.17 -28.25 40.14
C GLY A 961 -33.86 -27.48 40.01
N ARG A 962 -33.74 -26.24 40.55
CA ARG A 962 -32.50 -25.44 40.43
C ARG A 962 -31.30 -26.18 41.03
N GLY A 963 -30.22 -26.29 40.27
CA GLY A 963 -28.98 -26.98 40.67
C GLY A 963 -28.83 -28.38 40.09
N THR A 964 -29.89 -28.93 39.49
CA THR A 964 -29.86 -30.24 38.82
C THR A 964 -29.34 -30.14 37.38
N GLU A 965 -28.86 -31.27 36.85
CA GLU A 965 -28.43 -31.37 35.45
C GLU A 965 -29.59 -31.08 34.50
N LEU A 966 -30.77 -31.64 34.76
CA LEU A 966 -31.99 -31.45 33.97
C LEU A 966 -32.44 -29.97 33.91
N HIS A 967 -32.38 -29.23 35.03
CA HIS A 967 -32.67 -27.79 35.03
C HIS A 967 -31.59 -26.98 34.30
N THR A 968 -30.33 -27.44 34.30
CA THR A 968 -29.24 -26.85 33.53
C THR A 968 -29.46 -27.04 32.03
N GLU A 969 -29.95 -28.22 31.62
CA GLU A 969 -30.37 -28.48 30.24
C GLU A 969 -31.58 -27.63 29.82
N PHE A 970 -32.58 -27.49 30.68
CA PHE A 970 -33.70 -26.58 30.46
C PHE A 970 -33.20 -25.14 30.24
N LYS A 971 -32.26 -24.66 31.07
CA LYS A 971 -31.63 -23.34 30.90
C LYS A 971 -30.88 -23.21 29.57
N LYS A 972 -30.13 -24.23 29.16
CA LYS A 972 -29.45 -24.27 27.85
C LYS A 972 -30.47 -24.21 26.70
N ALA A 973 -31.54 -25.01 26.75
CA ALA A 973 -32.61 -25.00 25.75
C ALA A 973 -33.36 -23.65 25.71
N GLN A 974 -33.67 -23.07 26.87
CA GLN A 974 -34.29 -21.75 26.98
C GLN A 974 -33.41 -20.66 26.38
N ASN A 975 -32.10 -20.68 26.66
CA ASN A 975 -31.15 -19.73 26.09
C ASN A 975 -31.01 -19.89 24.57
N LYS A 976 -31.06 -21.12 24.05
CA LYS A 976 -31.09 -21.37 22.60
C LYS A 976 -32.33 -20.75 21.94
N VAL A 977 -33.51 -20.91 22.53
CA VAL A 977 -34.75 -20.25 22.03
C VAL A 977 -34.60 -18.72 22.05
N ILE A 978 -34.12 -18.14 23.15
CA ILE A 978 -33.91 -16.69 23.26
C ILE A 978 -32.91 -16.19 22.21
N SER A 979 -31.82 -16.94 21.98
CA SER A 979 -30.80 -16.61 21.00
C SER A 979 -31.33 -16.68 19.57
N ALA A 980 -32.05 -17.76 19.22
CA ALA A 980 -32.66 -17.96 17.91
C ALA A 980 -33.68 -16.85 17.59
N ARG A 981 -34.59 -16.56 18.53
CA ARG A 981 -35.54 -15.44 18.39
C ARG A 981 -34.85 -14.11 18.18
N LYS A 982 -33.81 -13.80 18.96
CA LYS A 982 -33.01 -12.58 18.79
C LYS A 982 -32.33 -12.52 17.42
N LYS A 983 -31.85 -13.65 16.91
CA LYS A 983 -31.24 -13.76 15.57
C LYS A 983 -32.27 -13.47 14.49
N LEU A 984 -33.46 -14.07 14.55
CA LEU A 984 -34.56 -13.81 13.62
C LEU A 984 -35.01 -12.35 13.64
N HIS A 985 -35.25 -11.79 14.83
CA HIS A 985 -35.64 -10.38 14.95
C HIS A 985 -34.56 -9.43 14.43
N LYS A 986 -33.28 -9.78 14.63
CA LYS A 986 -32.17 -8.98 14.09
C LYS A 986 -32.15 -9.05 12.57
N ALA A 987 -32.28 -10.24 11.99
CA ALA A 987 -32.31 -10.44 10.54
C ALA A 987 -33.47 -9.68 9.89
N ALA A 988 -34.69 -9.82 10.42
CA ALA A 988 -35.86 -9.10 9.91
C ALA A 988 -35.74 -7.58 10.03
N LYS A 989 -35.07 -7.07 11.07
CA LYS A 989 -34.76 -5.62 11.17
C LYS A 989 -33.75 -5.16 10.13
N GLU A 990 -32.84 -6.04 9.73
CA GLU A 990 -31.81 -5.74 8.73
C GLU A 990 -32.43 -5.77 7.33
N GLU A 991 -33.28 -6.76 7.05
CA GLU A 991 -34.16 -6.86 5.88
C GLU A 991 -35.05 -5.61 5.73
N GLN A 992 -35.84 -5.25 6.76
CA GLN A 992 -36.70 -4.06 6.72
C GLN A 992 -35.92 -2.76 6.44
N HIS A 993 -34.73 -2.64 7.01
CA HIS A 993 -33.89 -1.47 6.81
C HIS A 993 -33.34 -1.41 5.38
N GLN A 994 -32.95 -2.55 4.82
CA GLN A 994 -32.46 -2.64 3.45
C GLN A 994 -33.59 -2.36 2.45
N ASP A 995 -34.73 -3.03 2.61
CA ASP A 995 -35.95 -2.87 1.81
C ASP A 995 -36.43 -1.41 1.78
N PHE A 996 -36.41 -0.72 2.92
CA PHE A 996 -36.73 0.70 2.98
C PHE A 996 -35.83 1.55 2.06
N PHE A 997 -34.50 1.38 2.13
CA PHE A 997 -33.58 2.19 1.31
C PHE A 997 -33.51 1.76 -0.16
N GLU A 998 -34.03 0.59 -0.50
CA GLU A 998 -34.22 0.15 -1.89
C GLU A 998 -35.50 0.77 -2.49
N ASN A 999 -36.54 0.99 -1.68
CA ASN A 999 -37.85 1.41 -2.17
C ASN A 999 -38.28 2.85 -1.84
N VAL A 1000 -37.65 3.52 -0.86
CA VAL A 1000 -38.06 4.88 -0.41
C VAL A 1000 -38.06 5.91 -1.55
N GLY A 1001 -37.12 5.80 -2.48
CA GLY A 1001 -37.09 6.66 -3.67
C GLY A 1001 -38.36 6.52 -4.51
N ASN A 1002 -38.79 5.28 -4.75
CA ASN A 1002 -40.03 4.99 -5.48
C ASN A 1002 -41.23 5.55 -4.72
N HIS A 1003 -41.32 5.35 -3.41
CA HIS A 1003 -42.42 5.86 -2.59
C HIS A 1003 -42.53 7.40 -2.62
N ILE A 1004 -41.39 8.10 -2.56
CA ILE A 1004 -41.37 9.57 -2.65
C ILE A 1004 -41.81 10.03 -4.04
N ILE A 1005 -41.31 9.39 -5.11
CA ILE A 1005 -41.67 9.72 -6.50
C ILE A 1005 -43.18 9.51 -6.73
N GLU A 1006 -43.72 8.37 -6.30
CA GLU A 1006 -45.15 8.07 -6.41
C GLU A 1006 -46.02 9.05 -5.60
N GLY A 1007 -45.60 9.40 -4.38
CA GLY A 1007 -46.29 10.40 -3.56
C GLY A 1007 -46.31 11.78 -4.23
N ASN A 1008 -45.17 12.21 -4.78
CA ASN A 1008 -45.06 13.46 -5.53
C ASN A 1008 -45.90 13.44 -6.81
N TYR A 1009 -45.91 12.33 -7.55
CA TYR A 1009 -46.75 12.14 -8.74
C TYR A 1009 -48.24 12.27 -8.40
N GLN A 1010 -48.64 11.79 -7.23
CA GLN A 1010 -50.00 11.94 -6.70
C GLN A 1010 -50.27 13.28 -5.98
N ALA A 1011 -49.35 14.25 -6.06
CA ALA A 1011 -49.40 15.54 -5.37
C ALA A 1011 -49.57 15.45 -3.83
N LYS A 1012 -49.05 14.35 -3.24
CA LYS A 1012 -49.03 14.09 -1.79
C LYS A 1012 -47.57 13.89 -1.33
N PRO A 1013 -46.79 14.97 -1.18
CA PRO A 1013 -45.40 14.87 -0.76
C PRO A 1013 -45.29 14.26 0.64
N VAL A 1014 -44.27 13.43 0.85
CA VAL A 1014 -44.03 12.78 2.14
C VAL A 1014 -43.53 13.80 3.17
N THR A 1015 -44.23 13.94 4.29
CA THR A 1015 -43.81 14.76 5.44
C THR A 1015 -43.34 13.88 6.60
N PHE A 1016 -42.26 14.28 7.28
CA PHE A 1016 -41.74 13.57 8.45
C PHE A 1016 -41.53 14.51 9.64
N GLU A 1017 -42.22 14.22 10.75
CA GLU A 1017 -41.99 14.86 12.03
C GLU A 1017 -41.37 13.86 13.02
N PRO A 1018 -40.19 14.15 13.58
CA PRO A 1018 -39.55 13.24 14.53
C PRO A 1018 -40.28 13.25 15.87
N ASP A 1019 -40.67 12.07 16.37
CA ASP A 1019 -41.25 11.92 17.70
C ASP A 1019 -40.17 12.20 18.79
N THR A 1020 -40.21 13.39 19.39
CA THR A 1020 -39.33 13.81 20.49
C THR A 1020 -39.92 13.58 21.88
N SER A 1021 -41.07 12.91 22.01
CA SER A 1021 -41.76 12.77 23.31
C SER A 1021 -40.93 12.09 24.41
N GLN A 1022 -39.99 11.23 24.02
CA GLN A 1022 -39.12 10.49 24.95
C GLN A 1022 -37.72 11.12 25.09
N VAL A 1023 -37.50 12.28 24.50
CA VAL A 1023 -36.24 13.03 24.58
C VAL A 1023 -36.21 13.84 25.89
N VAL A 1024 -35.07 13.85 26.57
CA VAL A 1024 -34.91 14.60 27.81
C VAL A 1024 -34.68 16.08 27.44
N PRO A 1025 -35.51 17.04 27.89
CA PRO A 1025 -35.44 18.43 27.47
C PRO A 1025 -34.08 19.09 27.73
N GLU A 1026 -33.43 18.77 28.85
CA GLU A 1026 -32.12 19.29 29.24
C GLU A 1026 -31.02 18.86 28.25
N ARG A 1027 -31.17 17.68 27.62
CA ARG A 1027 -30.25 17.24 26.56
C ARG A 1027 -30.42 18.08 25.30
N LYS A 1028 -31.67 18.44 24.97
CA LYS A 1028 -31.97 19.32 23.84
C LYS A 1028 -31.45 20.73 24.12
N ALA A 1029 -31.70 21.28 25.30
CA ALA A 1029 -31.19 22.60 25.70
C ALA A 1029 -29.66 22.68 25.66
N LEU A 1030 -28.94 21.63 26.09
CA LEU A 1030 -27.48 21.57 25.95
C LEU A 1030 -27.07 21.58 24.47
N ALA A 1031 -27.71 20.76 23.63
CA ALA A 1031 -27.40 20.72 22.21
C ALA A 1031 -27.73 22.05 21.50
N ASP A 1032 -28.84 22.71 21.85
CA ASP A 1032 -29.21 24.02 21.29
C ASP A 1032 -28.15 25.09 21.63
N LEU A 1033 -27.55 25.02 22.83
CA LEU A 1033 -26.42 25.88 23.22
C LEU A 1033 -25.14 25.52 22.46
N GLU A 1034 -24.82 24.23 22.35
CA GLU A 1034 -23.57 23.77 21.77
C GLU A 1034 -23.49 23.89 20.25
N PHE A 1035 -24.63 23.86 19.58
CA PHE A 1035 -24.76 23.88 18.12
C PHE A 1035 -25.42 25.18 17.60
N LYS A 1036 -25.30 26.28 18.36
CA LYS A 1036 -25.74 27.62 17.90
C LYS A 1036 -25.10 27.96 16.55
N ASN A 1037 -25.93 28.22 15.54
CA ASN A 1037 -25.46 28.63 14.21
C ASN A 1037 -25.34 30.16 14.14
N ARG A 1038 -24.18 30.70 14.52
CA ARG A 1038 -23.91 32.16 14.51
C ARG A 1038 -22.48 32.47 14.11
N ASP A 1039 -22.30 33.65 13.53
CA ASP A 1039 -20.99 34.17 13.14
C ASP A 1039 -20.22 34.60 14.39
N VAL A 1040 -19.20 33.81 14.77
CA VAL A 1040 -18.46 33.99 16.02
C VAL A 1040 -17.59 35.23 16.04
N ASP A 1041 -17.17 35.71 14.87
CA ASP A 1041 -16.33 36.91 14.75
C ASP A 1041 -17.11 38.19 15.13
N LYS A 1042 -18.45 38.08 15.23
CA LYS A 1042 -19.35 39.16 15.65
C LYS A 1042 -19.82 39.03 17.10
N VAL A 1043 -19.36 38.02 17.84
CA VAL A 1043 -19.76 37.77 19.23
C VAL A 1043 -18.63 38.20 20.16
N ASN A 1044 -18.98 38.86 21.26
CA ASN A 1044 -18.00 39.29 22.26
C ASN A 1044 -17.35 38.07 22.95
N ASP A 1045 -16.03 38.10 23.12
CA ASP A 1045 -15.25 37.06 23.83
C ASP A 1045 -15.80 36.69 25.21
N ALA A 1046 -16.32 37.67 25.97
CA ALA A 1046 -16.93 37.41 27.27
C ALA A 1046 -18.17 36.50 27.15
N GLU A 1047 -18.97 36.68 26.09
CA GLU A 1047 -20.13 35.84 25.81
C GLU A 1047 -19.70 34.44 25.36
N LEU A 1048 -18.64 34.34 24.55
CA LEU A 1048 -18.09 33.05 24.13
C LEU A 1048 -17.55 32.24 25.33
N VAL A 1049 -16.90 32.89 26.29
CA VAL A 1049 -16.45 32.26 27.53
C VAL A 1049 -17.63 31.84 28.41
N GLU A 1050 -18.67 32.67 28.51
CA GLU A 1050 -19.87 32.31 29.29
C GLU A 1050 -20.61 31.12 28.67
N ASP A 1051 -20.70 31.05 27.34
CA ASP A 1051 -21.26 29.88 26.64
C ASP A 1051 -20.47 28.59 26.94
N ARG A 1052 -19.13 28.67 27.03
CA ARG A 1052 -18.25 27.53 27.41
C ARG A 1052 -18.53 27.09 28.84
N ILE A 1053 -18.56 28.03 29.79
CA ILE A 1053 -18.83 27.76 31.21
C ILE A 1053 -20.20 27.11 31.35
N ARG A 1054 -21.23 27.71 30.75
CA ARG A 1054 -22.61 27.22 30.80
C ARG A 1054 -22.76 25.85 30.16
N SER A 1055 -22.10 25.60 29.02
CA SER A 1055 -22.09 24.27 28.40
C SER A 1055 -21.53 23.22 29.37
N LEU A 1056 -20.40 23.52 30.03
CA LEU A 1056 -19.77 22.60 30.97
C LEU A 1056 -20.61 22.37 32.23
N GLU A 1057 -21.24 23.41 32.78
CA GLU A 1057 -22.19 23.31 33.89
C GLU A 1057 -23.39 22.43 33.53
N MET A 1058 -24.00 22.66 32.36
CA MET A 1058 -25.12 21.85 31.86
C MET A 1058 -24.72 20.39 31.64
N ARG A 1059 -23.52 20.14 31.10
CA ARG A 1059 -22.96 18.78 30.97
C ARG A 1059 -22.86 18.10 32.32
N LEU A 1060 -22.28 18.75 33.33
CA LEU A 1060 -22.13 18.21 34.67
C LEU A 1060 -23.49 17.99 35.36
N ALA A 1061 -24.45 18.90 35.16
CA ALA A 1061 -25.81 18.78 35.67
C ALA A 1061 -26.54 17.56 35.08
N LEU A 1062 -26.36 17.25 33.79
CA LEU A 1062 -26.98 16.09 33.14
C LEU A 1062 -26.59 14.76 33.80
N HIS A 1063 -25.39 14.61 34.35
CA HIS A 1063 -25.00 13.37 35.07
C HIS A 1063 -25.86 13.13 36.32
N ARG A 1064 -26.57 14.14 36.81
CA ARG A 1064 -27.52 14.05 37.93
C ARG A 1064 -28.97 13.79 37.46
N LEU A 1065 -29.20 13.60 36.15
CA LEU A 1065 -30.51 13.41 35.54
C LEU A 1065 -30.61 12.08 34.76
N GLU A 1066 -30.14 10.97 35.36
CA GLU A 1066 -30.23 9.66 34.72
C GLU A 1066 -31.69 9.17 34.64
N VAL A 1067 -32.07 8.50 33.53
CA VAL A 1067 -33.38 7.84 33.40
C VAL A 1067 -33.16 6.32 33.33
N PRO A 1068 -33.63 5.53 34.32
CA PRO A 1068 -33.46 4.08 34.32
C PRO A 1068 -34.01 3.42 33.04
N ARG A 1069 -33.29 2.43 32.50
CA ARG A 1069 -33.62 1.74 31.24
C ARG A 1069 -35.08 1.26 31.16
N ALA A 1070 -35.60 0.73 32.27
CA ALA A 1070 -36.96 0.19 32.33
C ALA A 1070 -38.05 1.26 32.20
N LEU A 1071 -37.70 2.53 32.45
CA LEU A 1071 -38.60 3.67 32.46
C LEU A 1071 -38.52 4.54 31.19
N GLN A 1072 -37.42 4.48 30.44
CA GLN A 1072 -37.21 5.33 29.26
C GLN A 1072 -38.31 5.23 28.19
N LYS A 1073 -38.89 4.04 27.98
CA LYS A 1073 -40.00 3.85 27.02
C LYS A 1073 -41.38 4.23 27.58
N ARG A 1074 -41.47 4.49 28.89
CA ARG A 1074 -42.74 4.67 29.62
C ARG A 1074 -42.96 6.10 30.09
N ILE A 1075 -41.92 6.93 30.06
CA ILE A 1075 -41.97 8.33 30.48
C ILE A 1075 -41.97 9.21 29.22
N ARG A 1076 -42.93 10.14 29.17
CA ARG A 1076 -43.01 11.21 28.16
C ARG A 1076 -42.58 12.54 28.80
N PHE A 1077 -41.82 13.34 28.07
CA PHE A 1077 -41.20 14.59 28.52
C PHE A 1077 -41.81 15.83 27.84
N ASP A 1078 -42.97 15.65 27.20
CA ASP A 1078 -43.63 16.56 26.27
C ASP A 1078 -44.04 17.90 26.92
N GLU A 1079 -44.12 17.94 28.26
CA GLU A 1079 -44.39 19.14 29.05
C GLU A 1079 -43.16 19.61 29.85
N PRO A 1080 -42.89 20.93 29.89
CA PRO A 1080 -41.83 21.51 30.71
C PRO A 1080 -42.08 21.23 32.20
N LEU A 1081 -41.00 20.93 32.93
CA LEU A 1081 -41.07 20.83 34.39
C LEU A 1081 -41.55 22.19 34.93
N SER A 1082 -42.79 22.25 35.43
CA SER A 1082 -43.21 23.39 36.23
C SER A 1082 -42.23 23.54 37.38
N LYS A 1083 -41.88 24.78 37.74
CA LYS A 1083 -41.19 25.06 39.00
C LYS A 1083 -42.14 24.70 40.15
N SER A 1084 -42.27 23.43 40.50
CA SER A 1084 -42.96 22.97 41.70
C SER A 1084 -41.87 22.58 42.69
N SER A 1085 -41.60 23.48 43.65
CA SER A 1085 -42.15 23.42 45.00
C SER A 1085 -41.63 22.18 45.76
N GLN A 1086 -40.98 22.46 46.88
CA GLN A 1086 -40.59 21.49 47.88
C GLN A 1086 -41.87 20.89 48.50
N ASP A 1087 -42.56 20.01 47.78
CA ASP A 1087 -43.70 19.31 48.33
C ASP A 1087 -43.15 18.25 49.29
N THR A 1088 -43.43 18.42 50.59
CA THR A 1088 -43.21 17.41 51.63
C THR A 1088 -43.89 16.11 51.22
N ILE A 1089 -43.11 15.09 50.85
CA ILE A 1089 -43.63 13.77 50.50
C ILE A 1089 -44.16 13.12 51.79
N PRO A 1090 -45.42 12.68 51.84
CA PRO A 1090 -45.98 12.01 53.03
C PRO A 1090 -45.19 10.75 53.38
N LEU A 1091 -45.01 10.42 54.66
CA LEU A 1091 -44.28 9.21 55.10
C LEU A 1091 -44.90 7.88 54.60
N LYS A 1092 -46.14 7.90 54.10
CA LYS A 1092 -46.84 6.78 53.46
C LYS A 1092 -47.18 7.13 52.02
N SER A 1093 -46.88 6.23 51.09
CA SER A 1093 -47.28 6.38 49.68
C SER A 1093 -48.80 6.22 49.54
N GLU A 1094 -49.45 7.18 48.88
CA GLU A 1094 -50.89 7.13 48.57
C GLU A 1094 -51.23 6.03 47.56
N SER A 1095 -50.36 5.83 46.56
CA SER A 1095 -50.56 4.82 45.51
C SER A 1095 -49.99 3.45 45.89
N GLY A 1096 -48.95 3.39 46.73
CA GLY A 1096 -48.19 2.17 47.04
C GLY A 1096 -47.49 1.55 45.83
N LEU A 1097 -47.46 2.27 44.71
CA LEU A 1097 -47.06 1.79 43.39
C LEU A 1097 -45.83 2.51 42.85
N GLU A 1098 -45.13 3.24 43.71
CA GLU A 1098 -43.86 3.91 43.40
C GLU A 1098 -42.67 3.01 43.76
N CYS A 1099 -41.54 3.20 43.09
CA CYS A 1099 -40.33 2.47 43.44
C CYS A 1099 -39.51 3.24 44.48
N PRO A 1100 -39.33 2.73 45.72
CA PRO A 1100 -38.63 3.46 46.78
C PRO A 1100 -37.15 3.67 46.43
N VAL A 1101 -36.51 2.71 45.77
CA VAL A 1101 -35.12 2.86 45.27
C VAL A 1101 -35.00 3.98 44.24
N CYS A 1102 -36.01 4.20 43.39
CA CYS A 1102 -36.01 5.34 42.48
C CYS A 1102 -36.30 6.64 43.23
N LEU A 1103 -37.28 6.64 44.15
CA LEU A 1103 -37.61 7.80 44.98
C LEU A 1103 -36.44 8.27 45.85
N GLY A 1104 -35.57 7.40 46.32
CA GLY A 1104 -34.41 7.77 47.14
C GLY A 1104 -33.21 8.30 46.38
N ARG A 1105 -33.20 8.16 45.05
CA ARG A 1105 -32.09 8.61 44.22
C ARG A 1105 -32.18 10.11 43.93
N SER A 1106 -31.13 10.83 44.28
CA SER A 1106 -30.95 12.25 43.97
C SER A 1106 -30.38 12.49 42.56
N ASP A 1107 -29.90 11.44 41.91
CA ASP A 1107 -29.17 11.48 40.64
C ASP A 1107 -29.98 11.00 39.43
N ILE A 1108 -31.30 10.82 39.60
CA ILE A 1108 -32.22 10.45 38.53
C ILE A 1108 -33.19 11.58 38.22
N HIS A 1109 -33.65 11.62 36.97
CA HIS A 1109 -34.57 12.64 36.50
C HIS A 1109 -35.87 12.69 37.35
N PRO A 1110 -36.42 13.88 37.70
CA PRO A 1110 -37.61 14.01 38.55
C PRO A 1110 -38.83 13.16 38.12
N LYS A 1111 -39.15 13.15 36.82
CA LYS A 1111 -40.22 12.28 36.25
C LYS A 1111 -39.97 10.77 36.46
N ALA A 1112 -38.72 10.32 36.51
CA ALA A 1112 -38.39 8.91 36.79
C ALA A 1112 -38.47 8.59 38.29
N LYS A 1113 -38.14 9.58 39.13
CA LYS A 1113 -38.28 9.51 40.59
C LYS A 1113 -39.74 9.31 40.99
N LYS A 1114 -40.66 10.10 40.42
CA LYS A 1114 -42.10 10.08 40.72
C LYS A 1114 -42.93 9.14 39.83
N TYR A 1115 -42.30 8.19 39.13
CA TYR A 1115 -43.04 7.29 38.23
C TYR A 1115 -43.87 6.27 39.01
N THR A 1116 -45.18 6.27 38.77
CA THR A 1116 -46.13 5.33 39.38
C THR A 1116 -46.43 4.16 38.43
N TYR A 1117 -46.31 2.92 38.91
CA TYR A 1117 -46.59 1.72 38.13
C TYR A 1117 -48.08 1.36 38.14
N ALA A 1118 -48.61 0.85 37.03
CA ALA A 1118 -50.03 0.47 36.96
C ALA A 1118 -50.43 -0.74 37.86
N ARG A 1119 -49.48 -1.61 38.23
CA ARG A 1119 -49.74 -2.86 38.98
C ARG A 1119 -48.58 -3.24 39.89
N LYS A 1120 -48.89 -3.82 41.06
CA LYS A 1120 -47.91 -4.31 42.06
C LYS A 1120 -46.88 -5.26 41.45
N ASP A 1121 -47.30 -6.25 40.66
CA ASP A 1121 -46.38 -7.19 40.00
C ASP A 1121 -45.36 -6.52 39.07
N THR A 1122 -45.76 -5.41 38.44
CA THR A 1122 -44.89 -4.65 37.54
C THR A 1122 -43.86 -3.86 38.34
N LEU A 1123 -44.27 -3.27 39.46
CA LEU A 1123 -43.37 -2.63 40.42
C LEU A 1123 -42.34 -3.65 40.96
N GLN A 1124 -42.76 -4.83 41.40
CA GLN A 1124 -41.85 -5.87 41.88
C GLN A 1124 -40.84 -6.31 40.82
N ARG A 1125 -41.29 -6.45 39.57
CA ARG A 1125 -40.41 -6.79 38.45
C ARG A 1125 -39.40 -5.69 38.19
N HIS A 1126 -39.81 -4.42 38.29
CA HIS A 1126 -38.89 -3.29 38.20
C HIS A 1126 -37.91 -3.25 39.38
N PHE A 1127 -38.39 -3.42 40.60
CA PHE A 1127 -37.55 -3.44 41.81
C PHE A 1127 -36.42 -4.47 41.69
N LYS A 1128 -36.73 -5.66 41.17
CA LYS A 1128 -35.72 -6.72 40.89
C LYS A 1128 -34.62 -6.26 39.90
N THR A 1129 -34.86 -5.25 39.06
CA THR A 1129 -33.85 -4.73 38.13
C THR A 1129 -32.73 -3.94 38.81
N HIS A 1130 -32.98 -3.42 40.02
CA HIS A 1130 -31.98 -2.77 40.87
C HIS A 1130 -30.98 -3.76 41.46
N GLN A 1131 -31.29 -5.07 41.46
CA GLN A 1131 -30.35 -6.13 41.86
C GLN A 1131 -29.70 -5.92 43.24
N LEU A 1132 -30.47 -5.46 44.22
CA LEU A 1132 -30.00 -5.30 45.60
C LEU A 1132 -29.46 -6.63 46.17
N ARG A 1133 -28.37 -6.55 46.94
CA ARG A 1133 -27.76 -7.70 47.63
C ARG A 1133 -28.73 -8.28 48.67
N GLN A 1134 -28.61 -9.59 48.95
CA GLN A 1134 -29.43 -10.27 49.97
C GLN A 1134 -29.11 -9.79 51.40
N LYS A 1135 -27.85 -9.42 51.68
CA LYS A 1135 -27.38 -8.86 52.94
C LYS A 1135 -26.72 -7.50 52.70
N PHE A 1136 -26.85 -6.57 53.65
CA PHE A 1136 -26.24 -5.25 53.66
C PHE A 1136 -25.23 -5.17 54.82
N PRO A 1137 -23.95 -5.57 54.61
CA PRO A 1137 -22.97 -5.69 55.70
C PRO A 1137 -22.72 -4.39 56.47
N ASN A 1138 -22.85 -3.25 55.79
CA ASN A 1138 -22.64 -1.92 56.36
C ASN A 1138 -23.96 -1.21 56.71
N GLY A 1139 -25.10 -1.92 56.67
CA GLY A 1139 -26.43 -1.32 56.71
C GLY A 1139 -26.79 -0.55 55.43
N ARG A 1140 -28.09 -0.42 55.15
CA ARG A 1140 -28.65 0.41 54.06
C ARG A 1140 -29.78 1.27 54.63
N ILE A 1141 -29.68 2.59 54.47
CA ILE A 1141 -30.75 3.52 54.85
C ILE A 1141 -31.98 3.29 53.96
N CYS A 1142 -33.19 3.43 54.50
CA CYS A 1142 -34.41 3.40 53.74
C CYS A 1142 -34.36 4.40 52.58
N ASP A 1143 -34.70 3.97 51.36
CA ASP A 1143 -34.66 4.84 50.18
C ASP A 1143 -35.93 5.74 50.08
N TYR A 1144 -36.88 5.65 51.01
CA TYR A 1144 -38.06 6.51 50.99
C TYR A 1144 -37.72 7.90 51.56
N PRO A 1145 -38.03 9.01 50.88
CA PRO A 1145 -37.72 10.37 51.35
C PRO A 1145 -38.24 10.63 52.77
N GLY A 1146 -37.37 11.11 53.67
CA GLY A 1146 -37.72 11.40 55.06
C GLY A 1146 -37.67 10.20 56.03
N CYS A 1147 -37.20 9.04 55.59
CA CYS A 1147 -37.03 7.85 56.45
C CYS A 1147 -35.54 7.53 56.68
N GLU A 1148 -35.09 7.55 57.95
CA GLU A 1148 -33.67 7.37 58.32
C GLU A 1148 -33.34 5.96 58.84
N VAL A 1149 -34.27 5.00 58.72
CA VAL A 1149 -34.09 3.65 59.26
C VAL A 1149 -33.03 2.87 58.49
N VAL A 1150 -32.06 2.30 59.22
CA VAL A 1150 -30.99 1.45 58.68
C VAL A 1150 -31.41 -0.03 58.68
N LEU A 1151 -31.24 -0.69 57.54
CA LEU A 1151 -31.70 -2.06 57.29
C LEU A 1151 -30.51 -2.94 56.88
N TYR A 1152 -30.46 -4.18 57.37
CA TYR A 1152 -29.28 -5.06 57.22
C TYR A 1152 -29.50 -6.22 56.23
N SER A 1153 -30.71 -6.41 55.72
CA SER A 1153 -31.02 -7.47 54.74
C SER A 1153 -32.13 -7.10 53.77
N LEU A 1154 -32.16 -7.72 52.59
CA LEU A 1154 -33.21 -7.48 51.60
C LEU A 1154 -34.63 -7.84 52.12
N PRO A 1155 -34.84 -8.93 52.89
CA PRO A 1155 -36.13 -9.21 53.51
C PRO A 1155 -36.58 -8.14 54.50
N THR A 1156 -35.67 -7.67 55.38
CA THR A 1156 -35.99 -6.61 56.36
C THR A 1156 -36.32 -5.29 55.65
N TYR A 1157 -35.62 -4.97 54.57
CA TYR A 1157 -35.95 -3.82 53.72
C TYR A 1157 -37.34 -3.92 53.09
N LYS A 1158 -37.66 -5.06 52.45
CA LYS A 1158 -38.98 -5.26 51.83
C LYS A 1158 -40.12 -5.18 52.85
N PHE A 1159 -39.91 -5.74 54.03
CA PHE A 1159 -40.88 -5.68 55.12
C PHE A 1159 -41.09 -4.24 55.61
N HIS A 1160 -40.00 -3.48 55.79
CA HIS A 1160 -40.04 -2.08 56.18
C HIS A 1160 -40.81 -1.22 55.16
N GLN A 1161 -40.53 -1.37 53.87
CA GLN A 1161 -41.24 -0.65 52.79
C GLN A 1161 -42.75 -0.91 52.81
N ASN A 1162 -43.17 -2.16 53.08
CA ASN A 1162 -44.58 -2.52 53.17
C ASN A 1162 -45.24 -1.94 54.42
N LYS A 1163 -44.60 -2.08 55.59
CA LYS A 1163 -45.20 -1.69 56.87
C LYS A 1163 -45.20 -0.19 57.14
N VAL A 1164 -44.12 0.51 56.76
CA VAL A 1164 -43.93 1.94 57.07
C VAL A 1164 -44.44 2.82 55.93
N HIS A 1165 -44.16 2.43 54.68
CA HIS A 1165 -44.42 3.28 53.50
C HIS A 1165 -45.60 2.80 52.61
N ASN A 1166 -46.25 1.68 52.95
CA ASN A 1166 -47.35 1.07 52.18
C ASN A 1166 -46.95 0.61 50.76
N ILE A 1167 -45.70 0.17 50.56
CA ILE A 1167 -45.17 -0.28 49.26
C ILE A 1167 -44.89 -1.78 49.25
N TRP A 1168 -45.50 -2.52 48.31
CA TRP A 1168 -45.40 -3.99 48.24
C TRP A 1168 -44.36 -4.47 47.21
N LEU A 1169 -43.21 -5.00 47.67
CA LEU A 1169 -41.99 -5.28 46.85
C LEU A 1169 -41.57 -6.75 46.72
#